data_AF-A0A7V3WKF2-F1
#
_entry.id   AF-A0A7V3WKF2-F1
#
_cell.length_a   1.000
_cell.length_b   1.000
_cell.length_c   1.000
_cell.angle_alpha   90.00
_cell.angle_beta   90.00
_cell.angle_gamma   90.00
#
_symmetry.space_group_name_H-M   'P 1'
#
loop_
_entity.id
_entity.type
_entity.pdbx_description
1 polymer ?
#
loop_
_entity_poly.entity_id
_entity_poly.type
_entity_poly.pdbx_seq_one_letter_code
_entity_poly.pdbx_strand_id
1 'polypeptide(L)'
;MSTVGSVKIKASNRPEGVKYGRVYGLILLVFFLSGICGLVYETVWQKMLCMVFGITAYATTTILASYMGGLALGSFFFGKFADRYKRPLKLYAYLEFGIGLFAIIFPFIITGITNAYVGIHSVFNTSNIVLNIIKFLLCFVTLVIPTFLMGGTLPVMSKFFVRRIDRLGLGMGRLYGINTLGGVIGCFLAGFILMPAFGVHEAAYIAAAFNIILGVAALFLDRKYSKDEPEENPVPVPKAKYTGKKPDKNEKQVPAAYSKFILQLVVAAAALSGFCALAYEVLWTRTLIVFLQTSVYAFPTMLTMFLCGSALGSLIFSKFIDKEKYSLNILGIVQVCIGALAVISIYEFTKLGGIMISIWESRGNGWIVFAGAGFIASLFIMFVPALLMGISFPLISRIFTRSLESLGKSIGTCYSANTLGSVLGSITAGFIIIPLIGITMGIVLIASINMLLGLVIIFVNPHSRVGTKTAIISVIVIVAIAGTALVPWGTPLGTYSSNFNEVIDGGKVLYYKEGVGATVSVTTQPPHRYDSKIYKRIEVDGVSVAGNKPVLRTTQKIQGHVPLLLYRARTGEDARSAFILGFGTGEASSRIARHNVKKVDCLELAYAEKDANYNFFDINDRILDNPRFNLIFNDARNHLLTTKDRYDIIQSDSVHPDIAYNTYTKEYYELCRDKLSENGVFSTWIPLFNFTEQ
;
A
#
# COMPACT_ATOMS: atom_id res chain seq x y z
N MET A 1 -75.54 -9.27 19.20
CA MET A 1 -75.04 -9.70 20.52
C MET A 1 -74.78 -11.19 20.42
N SER A 2 -73.60 -11.78 20.58
CA SER A 2 -72.38 -11.41 21.30
C SER A 2 -71.17 -12.08 20.61
N THR A 3 -70.05 -11.38 20.62
CA THR A 3 -68.75 -11.74 20.04
C THR A 3 -67.90 -12.52 21.05
N VAL A 4 -67.31 -13.64 20.62
CA VAL A 4 -66.35 -14.44 21.39
C VAL A 4 -64.94 -13.90 21.20
N GLY A 5 -64.20 -13.85 22.32
CA GLY A 5 -63.04 -13.00 22.55
C GLY A 5 -61.73 -13.44 21.89
N SER A 6 -60.97 -12.42 21.48
CA SER A 6 -59.58 -12.52 21.06
C SER A 6 -58.66 -12.41 22.29
N VAL A 7 -57.82 -13.42 22.49
CA VAL A 7 -56.76 -13.42 23.50
C VAL A 7 -55.63 -12.51 23.02
N LYS A 8 -55.52 -11.32 23.60
CA LYS A 8 -54.37 -10.42 23.44
C LYS A 8 -53.18 -10.96 24.22
N ILE A 9 -52.14 -11.41 23.50
CA ILE A 9 -50.80 -11.62 24.05
C ILE A 9 -50.22 -10.24 24.40
N LYS A 10 -50.08 -9.95 25.71
CA LYS A 10 -49.36 -8.77 26.20
C LYS A 10 -47.89 -8.87 25.81
N ALA A 11 -47.44 -7.97 24.94
CA ALA A 11 -46.03 -7.69 24.74
C ALA A 11 -45.43 -7.15 26.05
N SER A 12 -44.47 -7.88 26.62
CA SER A 12 -43.69 -7.39 27.76
C SER A 12 -42.69 -6.34 27.28
N ASN A 13 -43.05 -5.07 27.42
CA ASN A 13 -42.08 -3.98 27.46
C ASN A 13 -41.19 -4.15 28.70
N ARG A 14 -39.94 -4.59 28.52
CA ARG A 14 -38.89 -4.50 29.55
C ARG A 14 -37.66 -3.72 29.05
N PRO A 15 -36.91 -3.03 29.92
CA PRO A 15 -35.76 -2.18 29.57
C PRO A 15 -34.47 -2.95 29.21
N GLU A 16 -34.55 -4.27 29.00
CA GLU A 16 -33.40 -5.17 28.84
C GLU A 16 -32.67 -4.98 27.50
N GLY A 17 -33.36 -4.50 26.45
CA GLY A 17 -32.75 -4.25 25.13
C GLY A 17 -31.72 -3.12 25.09
N VAL A 18 -31.78 -2.15 26.02
CA VAL A 18 -30.89 -0.98 26.03
C VAL A 18 -29.50 -1.32 26.60
N LYS A 19 -29.42 -2.21 27.60
CA LYS A 19 -28.15 -2.63 28.22
C LYS A 19 -27.28 -3.44 27.24
N TYR A 20 -27.87 -4.39 26.52
CA TYR A 20 -27.16 -5.19 25.51
C TYR A 20 -26.73 -4.34 24.31
N GLY A 21 -27.53 -3.35 23.91
CA GLY A 21 -27.15 -2.40 22.86
C GLY A 21 -25.90 -1.59 23.19
N ARG A 22 -25.74 -1.14 24.46
CA ARG A 22 -24.56 -0.39 24.91
C ARG A 22 -23.29 -1.25 24.90
N VAL A 23 -23.34 -2.49 25.40
CA VAL A 23 -22.18 -3.40 25.38
C VAL A 23 -21.77 -3.73 23.95
N TYR A 24 -22.75 -3.98 23.08
CA TYR A 24 -22.52 -4.25 21.66
C TYR A 24 -21.83 -3.07 20.94
N GLY A 25 -22.29 -1.84 21.20
CA GLY A 25 -21.68 -0.62 20.67
C GLY A 25 -20.25 -0.40 21.15
N LEU A 26 -19.96 -0.68 22.43
CA LEU A 26 -18.60 -0.59 22.98
C LEU A 26 -17.65 -1.59 22.33
N ILE A 27 -18.10 -2.82 22.05
CA ILE A 27 -17.27 -3.83 21.38
C ILE A 27 -16.98 -3.40 19.92
N LEU A 28 -17.96 -2.83 19.22
CA LEU A 28 -17.73 -2.25 17.88
C LEU A 28 -16.75 -1.08 17.93
N LEU A 29 -16.80 -0.24 18.97
CA LEU A 29 -15.82 0.82 19.19
C LEU A 29 -14.42 0.26 19.43
N VAL A 30 -14.29 -0.79 20.25
CA VAL A 30 -13.00 -1.48 20.44
C VAL A 30 -12.46 -2.00 19.12
N PHE A 31 -13.32 -2.62 18.29
CA PHE A 31 -12.91 -3.13 16.99
C PHE A 31 -12.54 -2.02 16.00
N PHE A 32 -13.25 -0.89 16.03
CA PHE A 32 -12.90 0.31 15.28
C PHE A 32 -11.53 0.87 15.67
N LEU A 33 -11.27 1.01 16.98
CA LEU A 33 -9.99 1.51 17.50
C LEU A 33 -8.84 0.54 17.22
N SER A 34 -9.10 -0.77 17.21
CA SER A 34 -8.12 -1.77 16.77
C SER A 34 -7.77 -1.59 15.29
N GLY A 35 -8.76 -1.29 14.44
CA GLY A 35 -8.55 -0.90 13.04
C GLY A 35 -7.63 0.32 12.89
N ILE A 36 -7.80 1.36 13.73
CA ILE A 36 -6.89 2.52 13.77
C ILE A 36 -5.46 2.04 14.06
N CYS A 37 -5.26 1.28 15.14
CA CYS A 37 -3.93 0.83 15.54
C CYS A 37 -3.28 -0.03 14.45
N GLY A 38 -4.06 -0.91 13.82
CA GLY A 38 -3.57 -1.78 12.77
C GLY A 38 -2.96 -1.04 11.58
N LEU A 39 -3.64 0.01 11.09
CA LEU A 39 -3.13 0.80 9.97
C LEU A 39 -2.06 1.82 10.38
N VAL A 40 -2.03 2.23 11.66
CA VAL A 40 -0.86 2.94 12.21
C VAL A 40 0.37 2.05 12.14
N TYR A 41 0.27 0.79 12.58
CA TYR A 41 1.40 -0.15 12.48
C TYR A 41 1.84 -0.42 11.06
N GLU A 42 0.90 -0.63 10.13
CA GLU A 42 1.24 -0.84 8.73
C GLU A 42 2.09 0.32 8.19
N THR A 43 1.63 1.56 8.42
CA THR A 43 2.32 2.77 7.96
C THR A 43 3.68 2.97 8.65
N VAL A 44 3.74 2.78 9.98
CA VAL A 44 4.94 3.02 10.79
C VAL A 44 5.99 1.93 10.56
N TRP A 45 5.59 0.67 10.57
CA TRP A 45 6.51 -0.45 10.32
C TRP A 45 7.04 -0.42 8.90
N GLN A 46 6.21 -0.03 7.92
CA GLN A 46 6.70 0.19 6.56
C GLN A 46 7.85 1.20 6.54
N LYS A 47 7.74 2.34 7.23
CA LYS A 47 8.86 3.30 7.33
C LYS A 47 10.08 2.70 8.05
N MET A 48 9.88 1.99 9.15
CA MET A 48 11.00 1.34 9.87
C MET A 48 11.75 0.34 8.99
N LEU A 49 11.05 -0.42 8.16
CA LEU A 49 11.63 -1.42 7.28
C LEU A 49 12.30 -0.80 6.05
N CYS A 50 11.77 0.32 5.53
CA CYS A 50 12.49 1.12 4.54
C CYS A 50 13.87 1.57 5.05
N MET A 51 14.06 1.77 6.36
CA MET A 51 15.40 2.05 6.92
C MET A 51 16.35 0.84 6.88
N VAL A 52 15.84 -0.40 6.81
CA VAL A 52 16.64 -1.64 6.75
C VAL A 52 17.00 -2.01 5.30
N PHE A 53 16.03 -1.94 4.40
CA PHE A 53 16.22 -2.29 2.98
C PHE A 53 16.67 -1.12 2.12
N GLY A 54 16.52 0.11 2.61
CA GLY A 54 16.58 1.30 1.78
C GLY A 54 15.24 1.58 1.10
N ILE A 55 15.13 2.74 0.45
CA ILE A 55 13.93 3.11 -0.34
C ILE A 55 14.01 2.36 -1.69
N THR A 56 13.76 1.05 -1.64
CA THR A 56 13.77 0.19 -2.81
C THR A 56 12.41 -0.46 -2.99
N ALA A 57 12.03 -0.79 -4.23
CA ALA A 57 10.81 -1.56 -4.46
C ALA A 57 10.85 -2.94 -3.77
N TYR A 58 12.05 -3.53 -3.65
CA TYR A 58 12.28 -4.74 -2.86
C TYR A 58 11.81 -4.57 -1.41
N ALA A 59 12.08 -3.43 -0.79
CA ALA A 59 11.59 -3.12 0.56
C ALA A 59 10.05 -3.15 0.60
N THR A 60 9.41 -2.30 -0.19
CA THR A 60 7.95 -2.09 -0.15
C THR A 60 7.18 -3.38 -0.38
N THR A 61 7.60 -4.20 -1.37
CA THR A 61 6.91 -5.45 -1.64
C THR A 61 7.17 -6.52 -0.58
N THR A 62 8.38 -6.57 -0.01
CA THR A 62 8.67 -7.50 1.10
C THR A 62 7.79 -7.23 2.30
N ILE A 63 7.64 -5.95 2.63
CA ILE A 63 6.80 -5.47 3.74
C ILE A 63 5.36 -5.88 3.48
N LEU A 64 4.82 -5.56 2.30
CA LEU A 64 3.45 -5.87 1.95
C LEU A 64 3.20 -7.40 1.91
N ALA A 65 4.14 -8.16 1.32
CA ALA A 65 4.04 -9.62 1.23
C ALA A 65 4.08 -10.30 2.60
N SER A 66 4.94 -9.84 3.51
CA SER A 66 5.03 -10.37 4.87
C SER A 66 3.82 -9.97 5.72
N TYR A 67 3.40 -8.71 5.64
CA TYR A 67 2.24 -8.20 6.37
C TYR A 67 0.95 -8.92 5.94
N MET A 68 0.67 -8.94 4.63
CA MET A 68 -0.49 -9.64 4.08
C MET A 68 -0.36 -11.17 4.23
N GLY A 69 0.85 -11.72 4.07
CA GLY A 69 1.11 -13.14 4.29
C GLY A 69 0.75 -13.60 5.70
N GLY A 70 1.15 -12.84 6.73
CA GLY A 70 0.76 -13.13 8.10
C GLY A 70 -0.74 -12.97 8.34
N LEU A 71 -1.39 -11.92 7.81
CA LEU A 71 -2.86 -11.77 7.87
C LEU A 71 -3.58 -13.00 7.27
N ALA A 72 -3.09 -13.50 6.14
CA ALA A 72 -3.66 -14.68 5.48
C ALA A 72 -3.48 -15.96 6.29
N LEU A 73 -2.30 -16.18 6.88
CA LEU A 73 -2.03 -17.33 7.74
C LEU A 73 -2.84 -17.27 9.03
N GLY A 74 -2.89 -16.08 9.65
CA GLY A 74 -3.61 -15.80 10.88
C GLY A 74 -5.11 -16.05 10.73
N SER A 75 -5.70 -15.52 9.66
CA SER A 75 -7.12 -15.69 9.40
C SER A 75 -7.52 -17.13 9.14
N PHE A 76 -6.70 -17.89 8.41
CA PHE A 76 -6.92 -19.31 8.18
C PHE A 76 -6.83 -20.14 9.47
N PHE A 77 -5.82 -19.87 10.30
CA PHE A 77 -5.59 -20.57 11.56
C PHE A 77 -6.66 -20.23 12.60
N PHE A 78 -6.80 -18.94 12.93
CA PHE A 78 -7.74 -18.47 13.95
C PHE A 78 -9.19 -18.61 13.50
N GLY A 79 -9.48 -18.66 12.20
CA GLY A 79 -10.83 -19.00 11.73
C GLY A 79 -11.30 -20.38 12.23
N LYS A 80 -10.44 -21.40 12.12
CA LYS A 80 -10.75 -22.75 12.65
C LYS A 80 -10.74 -22.78 14.17
N PHE A 81 -9.83 -22.05 14.80
CA PHE A 81 -9.70 -22.01 16.25
C PHE A 81 -10.88 -21.29 16.92
N ALA A 82 -11.35 -20.19 16.34
CA ALA A 82 -12.48 -19.41 16.82
C ALA A 82 -13.77 -20.23 16.87
N ASP A 83 -13.99 -21.14 15.91
CA ASP A 83 -15.16 -22.01 15.91
C ASP A 83 -15.18 -23.01 17.08
N ARG A 84 -14.00 -23.36 17.63
CA ARG A 84 -13.86 -24.27 18.78
C ARG A 84 -13.82 -23.53 20.11
N TYR A 85 -13.44 -22.25 20.11
CA TYR A 85 -13.21 -21.49 21.32
C TYR A 85 -14.50 -20.85 21.85
N LYS A 86 -14.91 -21.22 23.06
CA LYS A 86 -16.21 -20.82 23.64
C LYS A 86 -16.33 -19.32 23.96
N ARG A 87 -15.21 -18.62 24.17
CA ARG A 87 -15.18 -17.20 24.58
C ARG A 87 -14.45 -16.31 23.57
N PRO A 88 -15.08 -15.96 22.44
CA PRO A 88 -14.41 -15.23 21.36
C PRO A 88 -13.86 -13.86 21.79
N LEU A 89 -14.53 -13.12 22.68
CA LEU A 89 -14.02 -11.83 23.18
C LEU A 89 -12.74 -11.98 24.00
N LYS A 90 -12.66 -13.00 24.85
CA LYS A 90 -11.42 -13.32 25.58
C LYS A 90 -10.27 -13.69 24.63
N LEU A 91 -10.54 -14.45 23.58
CA LEU A 91 -9.55 -14.77 22.56
C LEU A 91 -9.10 -13.49 21.82
N TYR A 92 -10.03 -12.65 21.41
CA TYR A 92 -9.76 -11.37 20.77
C TYR A 92 -8.86 -10.50 21.66
N ALA A 93 -9.13 -10.42 22.97
CA ALA A 93 -8.28 -9.70 23.91
C ALA A 93 -6.82 -10.21 23.93
N TYR A 94 -6.61 -11.53 23.88
CA TYR A 94 -5.25 -12.09 23.81
C TYR A 94 -4.54 -11.75 22.50
N LEU A 95 -5.27 -11.69 21.38
CA LEU A 95 -4.69 -11.22 20.11
C LEU A 95 -4.25 -9.76 20.22
N GLU A 96 -5.11 -8.88 20.75
CA GLU A 96 -4.81 -7.46 20.97
C GLU A 96 -3.59 -7.25 21.89
N PHE A 97 -3.49 -8.01 22.99
CA PHE A 97 -2.30 -7.97 23.85
C PHE A 97 -1.04 -8.43 23.11
N GLY A 98 -1.12 -9.51 22.35
CA GLY A 98 0.03 -10.01 21.60
C GLY A 98 0.51 -9.00 20.55
N ILE A 99 -0.42 -8.34 19.86
CA ILE A 99 -0.11 -7.27 18.89
C ILE A 99 0.57 -6.09 19.59
N GLY A 100 -0.02 -5.59 20.69
CA GLY A 100 0.53 -4.45 21.44
C GLY A 100 1.90 -4.74 22.05
N LEU A 101 2.09 -5.91 22.67
CA LEU A 101 3.39 -6.31 23.22
C LEU A 101 4.45 -6.45 22.13
N PHE A 102 4.10 -7.04 20.99
CA PHE A 102 5.02 -7.13 19.86
C PHE A 102 5.40 -5.76 19.33
N ALA A 103 4.45 -4.83 19.23
CA ALA A 103 4.69 -3.47 18.76
C ALA A 103 5.68 -2.70 19.65
N ILE A 104 5.68 -2.93 20.97
CA ILE A 104 6.66 -2.34 21.90
C ILE A 104 8.08 -2.87 21.61
N ILE A 105 8.21 -4.15 21.29
CA ILE A 105 9.51 -4.80 21.09
C ILE A 105 10.04 -4.56 19.66
N PHE A 106 9.16 -4.28 18.70
CA PHE A 106 9.49 -4.20 17.28
C PHE A 106 10.63 -3.21 16.93
N PRO A 107 10.70 -1.98 17.48
CA PRO A 107 11.84 -1.09 17.26
C PRO A 107 13.20 -1.73 17.58
N PHE A 108 13.28 -2.44 18.70
CA PHE A 108 14.49 -3.13 19.13
C PHE A 108 14.82 -4.31 18.20
N ILE A 109 13.80 -5.01 17.69
CA ILE A 109 14.00 -6.09 16.71
C ILE A 109 14.61 -5.51 15.42
N ILE A 110 14.12 -4.36 14.94
CA ILE A 110 14.67 -3.71 13.74
C ILE A 110 16.14 -3.36 13.92
N THR A 111 16.52 -2.77 15.07
CA THR A 111 17.94 -2.52 15.38
C THR A 111 18.75 -3.81 15.42
N GLY A 112 18.19 -4.88 16.00
CA GLY A 112 18.80 -6.21 16.02
C GLY A 112 19.00 -6.80 14.63
N ILE A 113 18.02 -6.66 13.73
CA ILE A 113 18.11 -7.07 12.33
C ILE A 113 19.24 -6.31 11.63
N THR A 114 19.36 -5.00 11.87
CA THR A 114 20.45 -4.20 11.31
C THR A 114 21.81 -4.73 11.73
N ASN A 115 22.01 -4.93 13.02
CA ASN A 115 23.25 -5.49 13.55
C ASN A 115 23.53 -6.89 13.01
N ALA A 116 22.51 -7.72 12.86
CA ALA A 116 22.64 -9.07 12.33
C ALA A 116 23.10 -9.09 10.87
N TYR A 117 22.45 -8.36 9.96
CA TYR A 117 22.85 -8.39 8.54
C TYR A 117 24.21 -7.70 8.32
N VAL A 118 24.52 -6.63 9.05
CA VAL A 118 25.83 -5.97 8.99
C VAL A 118 26.92 -6.92 9.50
N GLY A 119 26.66 -7.61 10.63
CA GLY A 119 27.55 -8.63 11.17
C GLY A 119 27.81 -9.77 10.19
N ILE A 120 26.73 -10.34 9.61
CA ILE A 120 26.83 -11.40 8.60
C ILE A 120 27.66 -10.92 7.39
N HIS A 121 27.38 -9.73 6.86
CA HIS A 121 28.15 -9.17 5.75
C HIS A 121 29.63 -8.98 6.11
N SER A 122 29.93 -8.52 7.32
CA SER A 122 31.31 -8.26 7.76
C SER A 122 32.18 -9.52 7.82
N VAL A 123 31.57 -10.66 8.19
CA VAL A 123 32.22 -11.97 8.34
C VAL A 123 32.32 -12.71 7.01
N PHE A 124 31.23 -12.75 6.23
CA PHE A 124 31.14 -13.58 5.04
C PHE A 124 31.39 -12.83 3.72
N ASN A 125 31.54 -11.49 3.76
CA ASN A 125 31.69 -10.62 2.58
C ASN A 125 30.63 -10.90 1.51
N THR A 126 29.39 -10.99 1.96
CA THR A 126 28.23 -11.43 1.19
C THR A 126 27.91 -10.46 0.05
N SER A 127 27.52 -10.96 -1.13
CA SER A 127 27.07 -10.10 -2.23
C SER A 127 25.77 -9.35 -1.88
N ASN A 128 25.52 -8.21 -2.55
CA ASN A 128 24.31 -7.40 -2.32
C ASN A 128 23.00 -8.18 -2.48
N ILE A 129 22.96 -9.12 -3.43
CA ILE A 129 21.78 -9.96 -3.69
C ILE A 129 21.51 -10.87 -2.49
N VAL A 130 22.54 -11.58 -2.02
CA VAL A 130 22.40 -12.49 -0.88
C VAL A 130 22.08 -11.70 0.39
N LEU A 131 22.66 -10.51 0.56
CA LEU A 131 22.33 -9.64 1.69
C LEU A 131 20.85 -9.20 1.67
N ASN A 132 20.31 -8.84 0.50
CA ASN A 132 18.91 -8.49 0.35
C ASN A 132 17.99 -9.69 0.65
N ILE A 133 18.39 -10.92 0.29
CA ILE A 133 17.65 -12.14 0.66
C ILE A 133 17.68 -12.36 2.18
N ILE A 134 18.82 -12.15 2.84
CA ILE A 134 18.92 -12.27 4.30
C ILE A 134 18.01 -11.25 4.98
N LYS A 135 18.08 -9.97 4.55
CA LYS A 135 17.18 -8.92 5.05
C LYS A 135 15.72 -9.30 4.83
N PHE A 136 15.38 -9.82 3.65
CA PHE A 136 14.05 -10.30 3.30
C PHE A 136 13.56 -11.33 4.32
N LEU A 137 14.33 -12.38 4.56
CA LEU A 137 13.95 -13.47 5.45
C LEU A 137 13.80 -12.97 6.90
N LEU A 138 14.74 -12.17 7.40
CA LEU A 138 14.71 -11.63 8.75
C LEU A 138 13.47 -10.74 8.99
N CYS A 139 13.19 -9.82 8.06
CA CYS A 139 12.03 -8.94 8.14
C CYS A 139 10.72 -9.70 7.94
N PHE A 140 10.67 -10.64 7.00
CA PHE A 140 9.49 -11.46 6.73
C PHE A 140 9.09 -12.29 7.96
N VAL A 141 10.04 -13.03 8.55
CA VAL A 141 9.79 -13.84 9.75
C VAL A 141 9.31 -12.97 10.91
N THR A 142 9.91 -11.79 11.09
CA THR A 142 9.55 -10.86 12.16
C THR A 142 8.13 -10.33 11.99
N LEU A 143 7.76 -9.87 10.79
CA LEU A 143 6.45 -9.23 10.55
C LEU A 143 5.29 -10.21 10.47
N VAL A 144 5.56 -11.46 10.06
CA VAL A 144 4.52 -12.49 10.04
C VAL A 144 3.95 -12.72 11.45
N ILE A 145 4.73 -12.54 12.51
CA ILE A 145 4.27 -12.75 13.89
C ILE A 145 3.10 -11.82 14.28
N PRO A 146 3.24 -10.48 14.30
CA PRO A 146 2.15 -9.59 14.68
C PRO A 146 0.99 -9.68 13.69
N THR A 147 1.28 -9.79 12.39
CA THR A 147 0.24 -9.84 11.36
C THR A 147 -0.54 -11.16 11.36
N PHE A 148 0.07 -12.26 11.78
CA PHE A 148 -0.63 -13.51 12.09
C PHE A 148 -1.67 -13.31 13.21
N LEU A 149 -1.33 -12.55 14.24
CA LEU A 149 -2.29 -12.21 15.30
C LEU A 149 -3.40 -11.28 14.78
N MET A 150 -3.03 -10.25 14.01
CA MET A 150 -3.98 -9.32 13.38
C MET A 150 -4.95 -10.05 12.45
N GLY A 151 -4.48 -11.04 11.68
CA GLY A 151 -5.31 -11.84 10.79
C GLY A 151 -6.39 -12.64 11.51
N GLY A 152 -6.17 -12.95 12.79
CA GLY A 152 -7.15 -13.65 13.61
C GLY A 152 -8.29 -12.78 14.15
N THR A 153 -8.12 -11.45 14.17
CA THR A 153 -9.09 -10.54 14.78
C THR A 153 -10.47 -10.62 14.11
N LEU A 154 -10.54 -10.54 12.78
CA LEU A 154 -11.79 -10.55 12.04
C LEU A 154 -12.55 -11.88 12.19
N PRO A 155 -11.98 -13.08 11.95
CA PRO A 155 -12.70 -14.33 12.16
C PRO A 155 -13.22 -14.53 13.59
N VAL A 156 -12.45 -14.12 14.59
CA VAL A 156 -12.85 -14.19 16.00
C VAL A 156 -14.03 -13.27 16.29
N MET A 157 -13.98 -12.01 15.84
CA MET A 157 -15.04 -11.04 16.04
C MET A 157 -16.31 -11.38 15.26
N SER A 158 -16.16 -11.94 14.07
CA SER A 158 -17.29 -12.48 13.31
C SER A 158 -18.04 -13.57 14.07
N LYS A 159 -17.33 -14.45 14.77
CA LYS A 159 -17.96 -15.50 15.59
C LYS A 159 -18.80 -14.93 16.74
N PHE A 160 -18.35 -13.82 17.34
CA PHE A 160 -19.09 -13.16 18.41
C PHE A 160 -20.36 -12.43 17.91
N PHE A 161 -20.24 -11.72 16.79
CA PHE A 161 -21.25 -10.79 16.31
C PHE A 161 -22.28 -11.40 15.36
N VAL A 162 -21.89 -12.38 14.52
CA VAL A 162 -22.80 -13.00 13.55
C VAL A 162 -23.47 -14.23 14.18
N ARG A 163 -24.67 -14.03 14.71
CA ARG A 163 -25.48 -15.10 15.34
C ARG A 163 -26.53 -15.72 14.43
N ARG A 164 -26.73 -15.15 13.24
CA ARG A 164 -27.80 -15.50 12.30
C ARG A 164 -27.27 -15.55 10.88
N ILE A 165 -27.45 -16.68 10.21
CA ILE A 165 -26.92 -16.90 8.86
C ILE A 165 -27.63 -16.04 7.81
N ASP A 166 -28.90 -15.71 8.04
CA ASP A 166 -29.70 -14.86 7.16
C ASP A 166 -29.35 -13.37 7.27
N ARG A 167 -28.59 -12.98 8.29
CA ARG A 167 -28.04 -11.63 8.47
C ARG A 167 -26.52 -11.59 8.37
N LEU A 168 -25.92 -12.62 7.77
CA LEU A 168 -24.47 -12.77 7.69
C LEU A 168 -23.85 -11.68 6.84
N GLY A 169 -24.45 -11.30 5.72
CA GLY A 169 -23.95 -10.23 4.86
C GLY A 169 -23.93 -8.88 5.58
N LEU A 170 -25.00 -8.55 6.30
CA LEU A 170 -25.11 -7.35 7.11
C LEU A 170 -24.07 -7.33 8.24
N GLY A 171 -23.95 -8.43 8.98
CA GLY A 171 -23.00 -8.56 10.08
C GLY A 171 -21.56 -8.44 9.59
N MET A 172 -21.20 -9.18 8.55
CA MET A 172 -19.85 -9.14 7.97
C MET A 172 -19.51 -7.80 7.36
N GLY A 173 -20.43 -7.20 6.61
CA GLY A 173 -20.19 -5.89 6.00
C GLY A 173 -20.05 -4.78 7.03
N ARG A 174 -20.76 -4.86 8.16
CA ARG A 174 -20.57 -3.95 9.29
C ARG A 174 -19.23 -4.13 9.99
N LEU A 175 -18.82 -5.36 10.28
CA LEU A 175 -17.55 -5.62 10.96
C LEU A 175 -16.37 -5.20 10.10
N TYR A 176 -16.31 -5.71 8.86
CA TYR A 176 -15.27 -5.35 7.91
C TYR A 176 -15.25 -3.84 7.69
N GLY A 177 -16.42 -3.24 7.42
CA GLY A 177 -16.53 -1.81 7.19
C GLY A 177 -16.08 -0.94 8.36
N ILE A 178 -16.49 -1.24 9.60
CA ILE A 178 -16.11 -0.46 10.80
C ILE A 178 -14.61 -0.58 11.07
N ASN A 179 -14.04 -1.78 10.99
CA ASN A 179 -12.60 -1.97 11.19
C ASN A 179 -11.79 -1.23 10.11
N THR A 180 -12.18 -1.36 8.85
CA THR A 180 -11.52 -0.64 7.74
C THR A 180 -11.67 0.87 7.87
N LEU A 181 -12.81 1.38 8.35
CA LEU A 181 -13.01 2.81 8.61
C LEU A 181 -12.13 3.32 9.76
N GLY A 182 -11.91 2.49 10.78
CA GLY A 182 -10.85 2.71 11.76
C GLY A 182 -9.48 2.79 11.08
N GLY A 183 -9.20 1.86 10.17
CA GLY A 183 -7.99 1.87 9.36
C GLY A 183 -7.76 3.13 8.53
N VAL A 184 -8.81 3.71 7.94
CA VAL A 184 -8.76 5.01 7.23
C VAL A 184 -8.22 6.10 8.15
N ILE A 185 -8.77 6.19 9.37
CA ILE A 185 -8.32 7.15 10.37
C ILE A 185 -6.90 6.83 10.81
N GLY A 186 -6.56 5.56 11.02
CA GLY A 186 -5.21 5.12 11.40
C GLY A 186 -4.15 5.53 10.38
N CYS A 187 -4.42 5.32 9.09
CA CYS A 187 -3.54 5.70 7.99
C CYS A 187 -3.33 7.22 7.95
N PHE A 188 -4.42 8.00 8.04
CA PHE A 188 -4.36 9.46 8.10
C PHE A 188 -3.58 9.95 9.33
N LEU A 189 -3.92 9.46 10.53
CA LEU A 189 -3.26 9.83 11.77
C LEU A 189 -1.77 9.50 11.71
N ALA A 190 -1.39 8.31 11.25
CA ALA A 190 0.01 7.92 11.15
C ALA A 190 0.78 8.85 10.20
N GLY A 191 0.28 9.03 8.97
CA GLY A 191 0.94 9.80 7.92
C GLY A 191 1.08 11.29 8.21
N PHE A 192 0.02 11.90 8.77
CA PHE A 192 -0.13 13.36 8.82
C PHE A 192 0.01 13.95 10.22
N ILE A 193 -0.16 13.16 11.29
CA ILE A 193 -0.21 13.68 12.66
C ILE A 193 0.85 13.02 13.55
N LEU A 194 0.79 11.70 13.72
CA LEU A 194 1.61 10.98 14.70
C LEU A 194 3.10 11.00 14.33
N MET A 195 3.46 10.63 13.09
CA MET A 195 4.87 10.62 12.69
C MET A 195 5.47 12.02 12.62
N PRO A 196 4.81 13.04 12.03
CA PRO A 196 5.34 14.41 12.03
C PRO A 196 5.47 15.01 13.44
N ALA A 197 4.53 14.74 14.35
CA ALA A 197 4.53 15.36 15.68
C ALA A 197 5.44 14.65 16.70
N PHE A 198 5.52 13.31 16.64
CA PHE A 198 6.19 12.52 17.69
C PHE A 198 7.37 11.69 17.18
N GLY A 199 7.48 11.46 15.88
CA GLY A 199 8.47 10.53 15.32
C GLY A 199 7.92 9.12 15.09
N VAL A 200 8.75 8.27 14.47
CA VAL A 200 8.36 6.93 14.00
C VAL A 200 8.25 5.93 15.15
N HIS A 201 9.13 5.99 16.16
CA HIS A 201 9.13 5.06 17.29
C HIS A 201 7.96 5.33 18.24
N GLU A 202 7.73 6.61 18.51
CA GLU A 202 6.72 7.13 19.43
C GLU A 202 5.33 6.87 18.89
N ALA A 203 5.12 7.02 17.58
CA ALA A 203 3.89 6.61 16.91
C ALA A 203 3.58 5.11 17.13
N ALA A 204 4.59 4.23 17.07
CA ALA A 204 4.42 2.81 17.36
C ALA A 204 4.06 2.56 18.83
N TYR A 205 4.73 3.22 19.78
CA TYR A 205 4.46 3.07 21.20
C TYR A 205 3.08 3.58 21.60
N ILE A 206 2.62 4.68 21.00
CA ILE A 206 1.27 5.20 21.21
C ILE A 206 0.25 4.16 20.76
N ALA A 207 0.37 3.63 19.53
CA ALA A 207 -0.52 2.58 19.04
C ALA A 207 -0.46 1.32 19.93
N ALA A 208 0.72 0.94 20.41
CA ALA A 208 0.90 -0.19 21.32
C ALA A 208 0.14 -0.02 22.62
N ALA A 209 0.24 1.16 23.24
CA ALA A 209 -0.51 1.48 24.45
C ALA A 209 -2.03 1.35 24.21
N PHE A 210 -2.53 1.82 23.06
CA PHE A 210 -3.93 1.64 22.68
C PHE A 210 -4.30 0.16 22.54
N ASN A 211 -3.53 -0.69 21.85
CA ASN A 211 -3.84 -2.13 21.77
C ASN A 211 -3.90 -2.82 23.14
N ILE A 212 -2.99 -2.48 24.06
CA ILE A 212 -3.03 -3.02 25.44
C ILE A 212 -4.33 -2.58 26.14
N ILE A 213 -4.71 -1.30 26.03
CA ILE A 213 -5.97 -0.78 26.58
C ILE A 213 -7.19 -1.50 25.96
N LEU A 214 -7.17 -1.75 24.64
CA LEU A 214 -8.23 -2.46 23.94
C LEU A 214 -8.33 -3.93 24.38
N GLY A 215 -7.20 -4.60 24.60
CA GLY A 215 -7.15 -5.95 25.18
C GLY A 215 -7.75 -5.99 26.58
N VAL A 216 -7.42 -5.02 27.44
CA VAL A 216 -8.00 -4.88 28.78
C VAL A 216 -9.51 -4.63 28.69
N ALA A 217 -9.95 -3.70 27.83
CA ALA A 217 -11.35 -3.40 27.62
C ALA A 217 -12.13 -4.63 27.12
N ALA A 218 -11.57 -5.39 26.17
CA ALA A 218 -12.18 -6.62 25.67
C ALA A 218 -12.31 -7.70 26.77
N LEU A 219 -11.33 -7.86 27.67
CA LEU A 219 -11.45 -8.76 28.83
C LEU A 219 -12.54 -8.31 29.81
N PHE A 220 -12.63 -7.00 30.09
CA PHE A 220 -13.69 -6.48 30.96
C PHE A 220 -15.07 -6.66 30.34
N LEU A 221 -15.21 -6.43 29.03
CA LEU A 221 -16.45 -6.64 28.30
C LEU A 221 -16.82 -8.13 28.22
N ASP A 222 -15.86 -9.04 28.04
CA ASP A 222 -16.07 -10.50 28.11
C ASP A 222 -16.61 -10.92 29.48
N ARG A 223 -16.02 -10.42 30.57
CA ARG A 223 -16.47 -10.72 31.94
C ARG A 223 -17.87 -10.19 32.22
N LYS A 224 -18.19 -8.98 31.76
CA LYS A 224 -19.51 -8.38 31.93
C LYS A 224 -20.56 -9.13 31.12
N TYR A 225 -20.26 -9.42 29.85
CA TYR A 225 -21.13 -10.18 28.97
C TYR A 225 -21.38 -11.61 29.50
N SER A 226 -20.34 -12.31 29.97
CA SER A 226 -20.46 -13.67 30.52
C SER A 226 -21.21 -13.74 31.86
N LYS A 227 -21.28 -12.66 32.63
CA LYS A 227 -22.02 -12.59 33.89
C LYS A 227 -23.49 -12.23 33.69
N ASP A 228 -23.79 -11.45 32.65
CA ASP A 228 -25.13 -10.96 32.36
C ASP A 228 -25.93 -11.90 31.44
N GLU A 229 -25.29 -12.87 30.76
CA GLU A 229 -25.99 -13.93 30.03
C GLU A 229 -26.81 -14.79 31.03
N PRO A 230 -28.15 -14.86 30.90
CA PRO A 230 -28.90 -15.89 31.61
C PRO A 230 -28.33 -17.25 31.22
N GLU A 231 -28.34 -18.22 32.14
CA GLU A 231 -28.27 -19.64 31.80
C GLU A 231 -29.50 -20.01 30.93
N GLU A 232 -29.58 -19.51 29.71
CA GLU A 232 -30.44 -20.11 28.71
C GLU A 232 -29.74 -21.39 28.29
N ASN A 233 -30.34 -22.51 28.72
CA ASN A 233 -30.30 -23.82 28.07
C ASN A 233 -29.79 -23.70 26.64
N PRO A 234 -28.83 -24.53 26.20
CA PRO A 234 -28.34 -24.49 24.83
C PRO A 234 -29.56 -24.53 23.94
N VAL A 235 -29.92 -23.38 23.34
CA VAL A 235 -30.90 -23.35 22.26
C VAL A 235 -30.34 -24.40 21.32
N PRO A 236 -31.04 -25.52 21.10
CA PRO A 236 -30.52 -26.56 20.26
C PRO A 236 -30.14 -25.82 18.99
N VAL A 237 -28.87 -25.90 18.60
CA VAL A 237 -28.52 -25.70 17.20
C VAL A 237 -29.65 -26.40 16.47
N PRO A 238 -30.40 -25.74 15.57
CA PRO A 238 -31.35 -26.47 14.78
C PRO A 238 -30.51 -27.51 14.02
N LYS A 239 -30.35 -28.71 14.60
CA LYS A 239 -30.31 -29.96 13.86
C LYS A 239 -31.42 -29.72 12.89
N ALA A 240 -31.08 -29.62 11.60
CA ALA A 240 -32.06 -29.49 10.54
C ALA A 240 -33.12 -30.55 10.85
N LYS A 241 -34.23 -30.11 11.46
CA LYS A 241 -35.32 -31.00 11.79
C LYS A 241 -35.84 -31.28 10.40
N TYR A 242 -35.59 -32.49 9.92
CA TYR A 242 -36.52 -33.11 9.01
C TYR A 242 -37.84 -33.12 9.79
N THR A 243 -38.59 -32.03 9.67
CA THR A 243 -39.97 -31.99 10.07
C THR A 243 -40.60 -33.05 9.20
N GLY A 244 -41.06 -34.17 9.77
CA GLY A 244 -41.71 -35.25 9.02
C GLY A 244 -43.00 -34.84 8.30
N LYS A 245 -43.22 -33.53 8.08
CA LYS A 245 -44.20 -32.99 7.16
C LYS A 245 -43.62 -33.03 5.75
N LYS A 246 -44.31 -33.70 4.83
CA LYS A 246 -44.09 -33.53 3.39
C LYS A 246 -43.99 -32.02 3.09
N PRO A 247 -43.01 -31.58 2.30
CA PRO A 247 -42.81 -30.17 2.03
C PRO A 247 -44.08 -29.60 1.41
N ASP A 248 -44.59 -28.53 2.02
CA ASP A 248 -45.67 -27.75 1.44
C ASP A 248 -45.14 -27.17 0.11
N LYS A 249 -45.88 -27.34 -0.99
CA LYS A 249 -45.42 -26.98 -2.34
C LYS A 249 -45.12 -25.46 -2.48
N ASN A 250 -45.50 -24.66 -1.49
CA ASN A 250 -45.36 -23.21 -1.46
C ASN A 250 -44.39 -22.65 -0.41
N GLU A 251 -43.73 -23.49 0.41
CA GLU A 251 -42.67 -23.01 1.30
C GLU A 251 -41.37 -22.80 0.51
N LYS A 252 -40.98 -21.52 0.37
CA LYS A 252 -39.76 -21.08 -0.32
C LYS A 252 -38.53 -21.75 0.30
N GLN A 253 -38.09 -22.84 -0.32
CA GLN A 253 -36.84 -23.53 -0.01
C GLN A 253 -35.68 -22.54 0.06
N VAL A 254 -34.88 -22.65 1.12
CA VAL A 254 -33.52 -22.09 1.16
C VAL A 254 -32.84 -22.44 -0.18
N PRO A 255 -32.22 -21.50 -0.91
CA PRO A 255 -31.70 -21.78 -2.25
C PRO A 255 -30.84 -23.04 -2.23
N ALA A 256 -31.12 -23.99 -3.14
CA ALA A 256 -30.39 -25.23 -3.28
C ALA A 256 -28.88 -24.95 -3.17
N ALA A 257 -28.20 -25.72 -2.31
CA ALA A 257 -26.79 -25.51 -2.03
C ALA A 257 -25.99 -25.42 -3.34
N TYR A 258 -25.23 -24.34 -3.54
CA TYR A 258 -24.37 -24.18 -4.71
C TYR A 258 -23.48 -25.43 -4.89
N SER A 259 -23.16 -25.80 -6.12
CA SER A 259 -22.29 -26.95 -6.37
C SER A 259 -20.90 -26.72 -5.75
N LYS A 260 -20.15 -27.81 -5.50
CA LYS A 260 -18.76 -27.72 -5.00
C LYS A 260 -17.89 -26.87 -5.93
N PHE A 261 -18.11 -26.98 -7.24
CA PHE A 261 -17.45 -26.18 -8.27
C PHE A 261 -17.69 -24.68 -8.08
N ILE A 262 -18.95 -24.25 -7.86
CA ILE A 262 -19.27 -22.84 -7.65
C ILE A 262 -18.60 -22.32 -6.37
N LEU A 263 -18.54 -23.09 -5.30
CA LEU A 263 -17.83 -22.68 -4.09
C LEU A 263 -16.32 -22.52 -4.32
N GLN A 264 -15.70 -23.44 -5.06
CA GLN A 264 -14.29 -23.32 -5.44
C GLN A 264 -14.06 -22.08 -6.30
N LEU A 265 -14.97 -21.80 -7.23
CA LEU A 265 -14.95 -20.57 -8.03
C LEU A 265 -15.09 -19.32 -7.16
N VAL A 266 -15.91 -19.33 -6.12
CA VAL A 266 -16.07 -18.18 -5.19
C VAL A 266 -14.79 -17.94 -4.37
N VAL A 267 -14.08 -19.00 -3.96
CA VAL A 267 -12.78 -18.87 -3.28
C VAL A 267 -11.72 -18.37 -4.26
N ALA A 268 -11.70 -18.89 -5.50
CA ALA A 268 -10.84 -18.38 -6.56
C ALA A 268 -11.16 -16.91 -6.89
N ALA A 269 -12.44 -16.53 -6.88
CA ALA A 269 -12.87 -15.14 -7.05
C ALA A 269 -12.41 -14.26 -5.89
N ALA A 270 -12.38 -14.76 -4.66
CA ALA A 270 -11.79 -14.05 -3.53
C ALA A 270 -10.30 -13.79 -3.78
N ALA A 271 -9.53 -14.83 -4.17
CA ALA A 271 -8.11 -14.68 -4.48
C ALA A 271 -7.86 -13.74 -5.65
N LEU A 272 -8.56 -13.89 -6.77
CA LEU A 272 -8.41 -13.02 -7.94
C LEU A 272 -8.87 -11.59 -7.67
N SER A 273 -9.96 -11.38 -6.92
CA SER A 273 -10.38 -10.05 -6.51
C SER A 273 -9.34 -9.38 -5.62
N GLY A 274 -8.75 -10.12 -4.68
CA GLY A 274 -7.65 -9.63 -3.85
C GLY A 274 -6.39 -9.32 -4.66
N PHE A 275 -6.04 -10.18 -5.62
CA PHE A 275 -4.94 -9.99 -6.56
C PHE A 275 -5.13 -8.70 -7.35
N CYS A 276 -6.31 -8.51 -7.96
CA CYS A 276 -6.58 -7.31 -8.75
C CYS A 276 -6.59 -6.05 -7.88
N ALA A 277 -7.19 -6.10 -6.68
CA ALA A 277 -7.26 -4.96 -5.77
C ALA A 277 -5.86 -4.40 -5.44
N LEU A 278 -4.94 -5.27 -5.00
CA LEU A 278 -3.57 -4.84 -4.67
C LEU A 278 -2.70 -4.59 -5.90
N ALA A 279 -2.95 -5.25 -7.03
CA ALA A 279 -2.29 -4.91 -8.28
C ALA A 279 -2.65 -3.50 -8.74
N TYR A 280 -3.93 -3.12 -8.66
CA TYR A 280 -4.35 -1.74 -8.93
C TYR A 280 -3.80 -0.75 -7.93
N GLU A 281 -3.78 -1.08 -6.63
CA GLU A 281 -3.19 -0.22 -5.62
C GLU A 281 -1.73 0.11 -5.97
N VAL A 282 -0.93 -0.88 -6.37
CA VAL A 282 0.45 -0.68 -6.82
C VAL A 282 0.52 0.14 -8.11
N LEU A 283 -0.26 -0.19 -9.13
CA LEU A 283 -0.24 0.50 -10.43
C LEU A 283 -0.69 1.97 -10.30
N TRP A 284 -1.80 2.23 -9.62
CA TRP A 284 -2.31 3.59 -9.37
C TRP A 284 -1.36 4.39 -8.49
N THR A 285 -0.76 3.76 -7.48
CA THR A 285 0.26 4.39 -6.63
C THR A 285 1.45 4.84 -7.46
N ARG A 286 1.97 3.96 -8.33
CA ARG A 286 3.12 4.29 -9.19
C ARG A 286 2.79 5.41 -10.18
N THR A 287 1.56 5.49 -10.69
CA THR A 287 1.14 6.64 -11.51
C THR A 287 1.04 7.91 -10.68
N LEU A 288 0.28 7.89 -9.58
CA LEU A 288 -0.02 9.07 -8.75
C LEU A 288 1.23 9.71 -8.16
N ILE A 289 2.26 8.93 -7.82
CA ILE A 289 3.54 9.45 -7.33
C ILE A 289 4.14 10.47 -8.33
N VAL A 290 4.00 10.26 -9.64
CA VAL A 290 4.52 11.19 -10.66
C VAL A 290 3.75 12.53 -10.66
N PHE A 291 2.48 12.53 -10.23
CA PHE A 291 1.63 13.73 -10.17
C PHE A 291 1.72 14.45 -8.83
N LEU A 292 1.80 13.68 -7.72
CA LEU A 292 1.83 14.20 -6.36
C LEU A 292 3.25 14.43 -5.84
N GLN A 293 4.26 14.19 -6.68
CA GLN A 293 5.68 14.13 -6.32
C GLN A 293 5.96 13.06 -5.24
N THR A 294 7.18 12.56 -5.19
CA THR A 294 7.61 11.55 -4.22
C THR A 294 7.65 12.15 -2.82
N SER A 295 6.55 12.12 -2.08
CA SER A 295 6.50 12.65 -0.70
C SER A 295 6.19 11.58 0.33
N VAL A 296 6.58 11.84 1.57
CA VAL A 296 6.17 11.05 2.75
C VAL A 296 4.65 10.98 2.95
N TYR A 297 3.87 11.82 2.25
CA TYR A 297 2.42 11.92 2.33
C TYR A 297 1.68 11.18 1.21
N ALA A 298 2.33 10.91 0.08
CA ALA A 298 1.67 10.33 -1.10
C ALA A 298 1.03 8.97 -0.76
N PHE A 299 1.82 8.04 -0.20
CA PHE A 299 1.33 6.70 0.15
C PHE A 299 0.17 6.74 1.17
N PRO A 300 0.28 7.44 2.32
CA PRO A 300 -0.85 7.58 3.24
C PRO A 300 -2.11 8.20 2.61
N THR A 301 -1.96 9.17 1.70
CA THR A 301 -3.08 9.81 1.00
C THR A 301 -3.87 8.79 0.17
N MET A 302 -3.15 8.01 -0.64
CA MET A 302 -3.74 7.01 -1.53
C MET A 302 -4.38 5.88 -0.73
N LEU A 303 -3.65 5.32 0.24
CA LEU A 303 -4.16 4.25 1.08
C LEU A 303 -5.40 4.69 1.87
N THR A 304 -5.43 5.92 2.40
CA THR A 304 -6.61 6.49 3.07
C THR A 304 -7.83 6.50 2.14
N MET A 305 -7.67 6.96 0.89
CA MET A 305 -8.80 7.04 -0.05
C MET A 305 -9.26 5.68 -0.56
N PHE A 306 -8.33 4.75 -0.82
CA PHE A 306 -8.63 3.38 -1.19
C PHE A 306 -9.40 2.65 -0.07
N LEU A 307 -8.91 2.74 1.16
CA LEU A 307 -9.58 2.14 2.33
C LEU A 307 -10.93 2.81 2.60
N CYS A 308 -11.05 4.12 2.39
CA CYS A 308 -12.32 4.84 2.56
C CYS A 308 -13.39 4.33 1.59
N GLY A 309 -13.04 4.19 0.32
CA GLY A 309 -13.92 3.56 -0.68
C GLY A 309 -14.36 2.17 -0.22
N SER A 310 -13.41 1.28 0.07
CA SER A 310 -13.72 -0.11 0.45
C SER A 310 -14.53 -0.25 1.75
N ALA A 311 -14.25 0.59 2.76
CA ALA A 311 -15.01 0.64 4.01
C ALA A 311 -16.47 1.05 3.74
N LEU A 312 -16.67 2.14 2.99
CA LEU A 312 -18.00 2.65 2.67
C LEU A 312 -18.77 1.67 1.77
N GLY A 313 -18.11 1.06 0.79
CA GLY A 313 -18.71 0.03 -0.06
C GLY A 313 -19.25 -1.15 0.74
N SER A 314 -18.45 -1.64 1.68
CA SER A 314 -18.87 -2.69 2.61
C SER A 314 -20.06 -2.26 3.47
N LEU A 315 -20.01 -1.08 4.08
CA LEU A 315 -21.08 -0.59 4.98
C LEU A 315 -22.39 -0.32 4.24
N ILE A 316 -22.34 0.36 3.10
CA ILE A 316 -23.51 0.75 2.31
C ILE A 316 -24.20 -0.51 1.79
N PHE A 317 -23.43 -1.42 1.18
CA PHE A 317 -24.02 -2.58 0.52
C PHE A 317 -24.46 -3.68 1.50
N SER A 318 -23.88 -3.73 2.71
CA SER A 318 -24.26 -4.68 3.77
C SER A 318 -25.77 -4.76 4.06
N LYS A 319 -26.51 -3.65 3.87
CA LYS A 319 -27.97 -3.58 4.10
C LYS A 319 -28.80 -4.32 3.04
N PHE A 320 -28.23 -4.56 1.87
CA PHE A 320 -28.90 -5.12 0.70
C PHE A 320 -28.46 -6.56 0.39
N ILE A 321 -27.25 -6.96 0.79
CA ILE A 321 -26.68 -8.29 0.53
C ILE A 321 -27.62 -9.44 0.91
N ASP A 322 -28.22 -9.36 2.11
CA ASP A 322 -29.03 -10.45 2.64
C ASP A 322 -30.45 -10.51 2.06
N LYS A 323 -30.90 -9.44 1.39
CA LYS A 323 -32.23 -9.37 0.76
C LYS A 323 -32.21 -9.93 -0.67
N GLU A 324 -31.04 -9.95 -1.31
CA GLU A 324 -30.92 -10.26 -2.71
C GLU A 324 -30.81 -11.76 -2.99
N LYS A 325 -31.73 -12.27 -3.80
CA LYS A 325 -31.74 -13.69 -4.24
C LYS A 325 -30.58 -14.03 -5.19
N TYR A 326 -29.89 -13.02 -5.73
CA TYR A 326 -28.90 -13.15 -6.81
C TYR A 326 -27.47 -12.72 -6.41
N SER A 327 -26.98 -13.14 -5.24
CA SER A 327 -25.66 -12.74 -4.73
C SER A 327 -24.50 -13.02 -5.71
N LEU A 328 -24.55 -14.10 -6.50
CA LEU A 328 -23.55 -14.39 -7.54
C LEU A 328 -23.61 -13.43 -8.73
N ASN A 329 -24.80 -13.01 -9.17
CA ASN A 329 -24.91 -12.04 -10.27
C ASN A 329 -24.33 -10.70 -9.87
N ILE A 330 -24.63 -10.27 -8.65
CA ILE A 330 -24.10 -9.03 -8.08
C ILE A 330 -22.57 -9.10 -8.04
N LEU A 331 -22.01 -10.24 -7.60
CA LEU A 331 -20.56 -10.41 -7.55
C LEU A 331 -19.96 -10.26 -8.95
N GLY A 332 -20.54 -10.94 -9.95
CA GLY A 332 -20.05 -10.83 -11.32
C GLY A 332 -20.18 -9.43 -11.92
N ILE A 333 -21.28 -8.73 -11.66
CA ILE A 333 -21.49 -7.34 -12.10
C ILE A 333 -20.45 -6.41 -11.45
N VAL A 334 -20.26 -6.54 -10.13
CA VAL A 334 -19.27 -5.75 -9.39
C VAL A 334 -17.87 -5.93 -9.96
N GLN A 335 -17.46 -7.16 -10.28
CA GLN A 335 -16.15 -7.44 -10.88
C GLN A 335 -16.00 -6.82 -12.28
N VAL A 336 -17.01 -6.90 -13.14
CA VAL A 336 -17.00 -6.23 -14.45
C VAL A 336 -16.93 -4.71 -14.31
N CYS A 337 -17.71 -4.13 -13.39
CA CYS A 337 -17.71 -2.70 -13.14
C CYS A 337 -16.36 -2.21 -12.60
N ILE A 338 -15.70 -2.96 -11.71
CA ILE A 338 -14.34 -2.65 -11.25
C ILE A 338 -13.37 -2.57 -12.43
N GLY A 339 -13.37 -3.59 -13.31
CA GLY A 339 -12.53 -3.58 -14.50
C GLY A 339 -12.84 -2.42 -15.44
N ALA A 340 -14.12 -2.11 -15.65
CA ALA A 340 -14.54 -1.01 -16.51
C ALA A 340 -14.06 0.34 -15.99
N LEU A 341 -14.25 0.60 -14.69
CA LEU A 341 -13.79 1.83 -14.05
C LEU A 341 -12.26 1.91 -14.04
N ALA A 342 -11.55 0.79 -13.92
CA ALA A 342 -10.09 0.79 -14.02
C ALA A 342 -9.61 1.22 -15.42
N VAL A 343 -10.28 0.82 -16.49
CA VAL A 343 -9.96 1.34 -17.84
C VAL A 343 -10.27 2.83 -17.95
N ILE A 344 -11.38 3.30 -17.38
CA ILE A 344 -11.73 4.73 -17.33
C ILE A 344 -10.68 5.53 -16.55
N SER A 345 -10.13 4.98 -15.47
CA SER A 345 -9.10 5.66 -14.66
C SER A 345 -7.87 6.07 -15.48
N ILE A 346 -7.54 5.32 -16.55
CA ILE A 346 -6.45 5.67 -17.48
C ILE A 346 -6.72 7.03 -18.14
N TYR A 347 -7.96 7.25 -18.59
CA TYR A 347 -8.36 8.53 -19.17
C TYR A 347 -8.35 9.64 -18.12
N GLU A 348 -8.81 9.36 -16.89
CA GLU A 348 -8.79 10.34 -15.79
C GLU A 348 -7.36 10.83 -15.48
N PHE A 349 -6.37 9.94 -15.51
CA PHE A 349 -4.95 10.31 -15.35
C PHE A 349 -4.48 11.31 -16.41
N THR A 350 -4.96 11.21 -17.66
CA THR A 350 -4.58 12.15 -18.73
C THR A 350 -5.05 13.58 -18.47
N LYS A 351 -6.09 13.75 -17.63
CA LYS A 351 -6.66 15.05 -17.26
C LYS A 351 -6.11 15.57 -15.93
N LEU A 352 -5.56 14.69 -15.11
CA LEU A 352 -5.16 15.01 -13.75
C LEU A 352 -4.11 16.13 -13.69
N GLY A 353 -3.11 16.12 -14.58
CA GLY A 353 -2.05 17.14 -14.61
C GLY A 353 -2.62 18.55 -14.78
N GLY A 354 -3.52 18.73 -15.75
CA GLY A 354 -4.22 20.00 -15.99
C GLY A 354 -5.01 20.47 -14.76
N ILE A 355 -5.73 19.56 -14.11
CA ILE A 355 -6.51 19.86 -12.90
C ILE A 355 -5.59 20.32 -11.76
N MET A 356 -4.47 19.63 -11.54
CA MET A 356 -3.52 19.99 -10.47
C MET A 356 -2.93 21.39 -10.70
N ILE A 357 -2.55 21.71 -11.93
CA ILE A 357 -2.04 23.06 -12.29
C ILE A 357 -3.09 24.12 -11.98
N SER A 358 -4.34 23.92 -12.42
CA SER A 358 -5.41 24.88 -12.15
C SER A 358 -5.67 25.09 -10.66
N ILE A 359 -5.52 24.03 -9.84
CA ILE A 359 -5.63 24.14 -8.38
C ILE A 359 -4.47 24.97 -7.81
N TRP A 360 -3.23 24.69 -8.21
CA TRP A 360 -2.04 25.39 -7.73
C TRP A 360 -2.02 26.86 -8.14
N GLU A 361 -2.39 27.17 -9.39
CA GLU A 361 -2.47 28.56 -9.88
C GLU A 361 -3.55 29.37 -9.14
N SER A 362 -4.69 28.74 -8.80
CA SER A 362 -5.82 29.43 -8.16
C SER A 362 -5.73 29.52 -6.64
N ARG A 363 -5.03 28.59 -5.97
CA ARG A 363 -4.97 28.48 -4.50
C ARG A 363 -3.57 28.62 -3.92
N GLY A 364 -2.53 28.70 -4.75
CA GLY A 364 -1.13 28.78 -4.35
C GLY A 364 -0.52 27.41 -4.01
N ASN A 365 0.75 27.43 -3.58
CA ASN A 365 1.58 26.24 -3.37
C ASN A 365 1.75 25.87 -1.88
N GLY A 366 0.78 26.20 -1.04
CA GLY A 366 0.82 25.86 0.39
C GLY A 366 0.66 24.36 0.64
N TRP A 367 1.21 23.86 1.75
CA TRP A 367 1.13 22.44 2.13
C TRP A 367 -0.31 21.89 2.16
N ILE A 368 -1.28 22.69 2.63
CA ILE A 368 -2.69 22.28 2.66
C ILE A 368 -3.27 22.07 1.25
N VAL A 369 -2.85 22.88 0.29
CA VAL A 369 -3.27 22.77 -1.11
C VAL A 369 -2.64 21.52 -1.72
N PHE A 370 -1.35 21.28 -1.44
CA PHE A 370 -0.65 20.07 -1.86
C PHE A 370 -1.33 18.79 -1.34
N ALA A 371 -1.53 18.68 -0.03
CA ALA A 371 -2.16 17.52 0.59
C ALA A 371 -3.61 17.35 0.10
N GLY A 372 -4.39 18.44 0.09
CA GLY A 372 -5.77 18.45 -0.39
C GLY A 372 -5.90 18.03 -1.85
N ALA A 373 -5.03 18.51 -2.72
CA ALA A 373 -4.99 18.13 -4.14
C ALA A 373 -4.69 16.64 -4.30
N GLY A 374 -3.78 16.08 -3.49
CA GLY A 374 -3.52 14.64 -3.43
C GLY A 374 -4.74 13.80 -3.04
N PHE A 375 -5.50 14.24 -2.02
CA PHE A 375 -6.74 13.58 -1.62
C PHE A 375 -7.81 13.66 -2.70
N ILE A 376 -7.96 14.81 -3.37
CA ILE A 376 -8.90 14.99 -4.46
C ILE A 376 -8.53 14.11 -5.66
N ALA A 377 -7.26 14.11 -6.06
CA ALA A 377 -6.74 13.25 -7.12
C ALA A 377 -7.04 11.77 -6.84
N SER A 378 -6.70 11.33 -5.63
CA SER A 378 -6.94 9.95 -5.18
C SER A 378 -8.43 9.63 -5.13
N LEU A 379 -9.27 10.55 -4.64
CA LEU A 379 -10.73 10.41 -4.63
C LEU A 379 -11.27 10.14 -6.03
N PHE A 380 -10.89 10.94 -7.02
CA PHE A 380 -11.41 10.76 -8.38
C PHE A 380 -10.98 9.43 -9.00
N ILE A 381 -9.72 9.04 -8.82
CA ILE A 381 -9.14 7.87 -9.50
C ILE A 381 -9.56 6.55 -8.88
N MET A 382 -9.49 6.42 -7.55
CA MET A 382 -9.57 5.10 -6.90
C MET A 382 -10.82 4.89 -6.04
N PHE A 383 -11.53 5.95 -5.65
CA PHE A 383 -12.62 5.82 -4.67
C PHE A 383 -13.78 4.96 -5.19
N VAL A 384 -14.24 5.20 -6.42
CA VAL A 384 -15.39 4.45 -6.98
C VAL A 384 -15.04 2.98 -7.23
N PRO A 385 -13.91 2.63 -7.87
CA PRO A 385 -13.46 1.24 -7.92
C PRO A 385 -13.30 0.60 -6.54
N ALA A 386 -12.70 1.31 -5.58
CA ALA A 386 -12.48 0.79 -4.23
C ALA A 386 -13.81 0.58 -3.48
N LEU A 387 -14.81 1.43 -3.69
CA LEU A 387 -16.17 1.25 -3.19
C LEU A 387 -16.76 -0.08 -3.67
N LEU A 388 -16.62 -0.38 -4.96
CA LEU A 388 -17.06 -1.67 -5.51
C LEU A 388 -16.25 -2.84 -4.96
N MET A 389 -14.93 -2.69 -4.77
CA MET A 389 -14.09 -3.73 -4.14
C MET A 389 -14.53 -4.02 -2.70
N GLY A 390 -14.96 -2.99 -1.96
CA GLY A 390 -15.54 -3.12 -0.62
C GLY A 390 -16.80 -3.98 -0.53
N ILE A 391 -17.54 -4.10 -1.65
CA ILE A 391 -18.74 -4.94 -1.74
C ILE A 391 -18.38 -6.42 -1.84
N SER A 392 -17.27 -6.75 -2.50
CA SER A 392 -16.89 -8.11 -2.86
C SER A 392 -16.72 -9.02 -1.64
N PHE A 393 -16.02 -8.58 -0.59
CA PHE A 393 -15.71 -9.45 0.56
C PHE A 393 -16.96 -9.88 1.37
N PRO A 394 -17.87 -8.97 1.77
CA PRO A 394 -19.12 -9.38 2.43
C PRO A 394 -19.99 -10.30 1.55
N LEU A 395 -20.00 -10.07 0.24
CA LEU A 395 -20.77 -10.85 -0.72
C LEU A 395 -20.21 -12.27 -0.88
N ILE A 396 -18.89 -12.40 -1.05
CA ILE A 396 -18.16 -13.68 -1.08
C ILE A 396 -18.40 -14.44 0.22
N SER A 397 -18.27 -13.77 1.37
CA SER A 397 -18.50 -14.38 2.68
C SER A 397 -19.91 -14.92 2.83
N ARG A 398 -20.92 -14.19 2.32
CA ARG A 398 -22.33 -14.60 2.33
C ARG A 398 -22.61 -15.81 1.43
N ILE A 399 -21.97 -15.87 0.27
CA ILE A 399 -22.13 -16.98 -0.70
C ILE A 399 -21.42 -18.24 -0.20
N PHE A 400 -20.23 -18.10 0.39
CA PHE A 400 -19.39 -19.22 0.80
C PHE A 400 -19.81 -19.84 2.14
N THR A 401 -20.30 -19.03 3.08
CA THR A 401 -20.63 -19.53 4.43
C THR A 401 -21.98 -20.25 4.47
N ARG A 402 -21.97 -21.50 4.93
CA ARG A 402 -23.15 -22.40 4.94
C ARG A 402 -23.69 -22.76 6.32
N SER A 403 -22.88 -22.61 7.36
CA SER A 403 -23.26 -22.93 8.74
C SER A 403 -22.63 -21.92 9.68
N LEU A 404 -23.36 -21.59 10.76
CA LEU A 404 -22.85 -20.77 11.86
C LEU A 404 -21.79 -21.52 12.69
N GLU A 405 -21.83 -22.86 12.70
CA GLU A 405 -20.84 -23.67 13.41
C GLU A 405 -19.45 -23.54 12.79
N SER A 406 -19.39 -23.44 11.46
CA SER A 406 -18.16 -23.30 10.68
C SER A 406 -17.90 -21.86 10.19
N LEU A 407 -18.54 -20.88 10.83
CA LEU A 407 -18.50 -19.48 10.41
C LEU A 407 -17.07 -18.93 10.39
N GLY A 408 -16.31 -19.16 11.47
CA GLY A 408 -14.93 -18.72 11.60
C GLY A 408 -14.05 -19.33 10.52
N LYS A 409 -14.18 -20.64 10.27
CA LYS A 409 -13.46 -21.35 9.20
C LYS A 409 -13.81 -20.79 7.82
N SER A 410 -15.08 -20.55 7.53
CA SER A 410 -15.53 -20.03 6.23
C SER A 410 -14.97 -18.63 5.97
N ILE A 411 -15.11 -17.72 6.95
CA ILE A 411 -14.59 -16.35 6.85
C ILE A 411 -13.06 -16.37 6.76
N GLY A 412 -12.40 -17.14 7.61
CA GLY A 412 -10.95 -17.29 7.61
C GLY A 412 -10.42 -17.82 6.27
N THR A 413 -11.13 -18.75 5.62
CA THR A 413 -10.75 -19.28 4.31
C THR A 413 -10.91 -18.22 3.21
N CYS A 414 -12.05 -17.51 3.18
CA CYS A 414 -12.28 -16.45 2.18
C CYS A 414 -11.30 -15.29 2.34
N TYR A 415 -11.07 -14.85 3.59
CA TYR A 415 -10.15 -13.76 3.87
C TYR A 415 -8.70 -14.16 3.55
N SER A 416 -8.27 -15.36 3.96
CA SER A 416 -6.95 -15.90 3.62
C SER A 416 -6.74 -16.01 2.10
N ALA A 417 -7.71 -16.54 1.35
CA ALA A 417 -7.62 -16.63 -0.11
C ALA A 417 -7.50 -15.25 -0.76
N ASN A 418 -8.33 -14.29 -0.35
CA ASN A 418 -8.26 -12.91 -0.82
C ASN A 418 -6.88 -12.30 -0.54
N THR A 419 -6.41 -12.40 0.70
CA THR A 419 -5.14 -11.81 1.12
C THR A 419 -3.93 -12.47 0.47
N LEU A 420 -3.92 -13.79 0.25
CA LEU A 420 -2.87 -14.46 -0.55
C LEU A 420 -2.89 -13.98 -2.01
N GLY A 421 -4.07 -13.83 -2.58
CA GLY A 421 -4.25 -13.21 -3.88
C GLY A 421 -3.64 -11.81 -3.92
N SER A 422 -3.92 -10.99 -2.91
CA SER A 422 -3.38 -9.64 -2.73
C SER A 422 -1.85 -9.60 -2.66
N VAL A 423 -1.22 -10.52 -1.94
CA VAL A 423 0.25 -10.69 -1.93
C VAL A 423 0.77 -10.91 -3.35
N LEU A 424 0.21 -11.90 -4.06
CA LEU A 424 0.63 -12.22 -5.42
C LEU A 424 0.38 -11.05 -6.39
N GLY A 425 -0.73 -10.34 -6.23
CA GLY A 425 -1.10 -9.18 -7.04
C GLY A 425 -0.11 -8.04 -6.92
N SER A 426 0.28 -7.69 -5.70
CA SER A 426 1.26 -6.65 -5.46
C SER A 426 2.66 -6.98 -6.00
N ILE A 427 3.13 -8.21 -5.78
CA ILE A 427 4.42 -8.70 -6.30
C ILE A 427 4.41 -8.68 -7.84
N THR A 428 3.36 -9.24 -8.43
CA THR A 428 3.23 -9.34 -9.89
C THR A 428 3.13 -7.95 -10.53
N ALA A 429 2.38 -7.02 -9.94
CA ALA A 429 2.29 -5.65 -10.42
C ALA A 429 3.65 -4.95 -10.41
N GLY A 430 4.34 -4.95 -9.27
CA GLY A 430 5.58 -4.19 -9.07
C GLY A 430 6.79 -4.75 -9.83
N PHE A 431 6.98 -6.06 -9.85
CA PHE A 431 8.20 -6.69 -10.40
C PHE A 431 8.07 -7.27 -11.79
N ILE A 432 6.85 -7.59 -12.22
CA ILE A 432 6.62 -8.29 -13.49
C ILE A 432 5.90 -7.36 -14.46
N ILE A 433 4.73 -6.84 -14.08
CA ILE A 433 3.88 -6.06 -14.98
C ILE A 433 4.53 -4.72 -15.33
N ILE A 434 4.90 -3.90 -14.34
CA ILE A 434 5.45 -2.57 -14.58
C ILE A 434 6.73 -2.63 -15.43
N PRO A 435 7.74 -3.45 -15.11
CA PRO A 435 8.99 -3.44 -15.87
C PRO A 435 8.88 -4.04 -17.28
N LEU A 436 7.93 -4.97 -17.51
CA LEU A 436 7.79 -5.67 -18.80
C LEU A 436 6.86 -4.96 -19.78
N ILE A 437 5.69 -4.54 -19.32
CA ILE A 437 4.62 -3.99 -20.19
C ILE A 437 4.22 -2.56 -19.82
N GLY A 438 4.75 -2.02 -18.72
CA GLY A 438 4.42 -0.67 -18.25
C GLY A 438 3.09 -0.59 -17.51
N ILE A 439 2.84 0.58 -16.93
CA ILE A 439 1.69 0.84 -16.05
C ILE A 439 0.37 0.82 -16.83
N THR A 440 0.30 1.48 -18.00
CA THR A 440 -0.93 1.56 -18.81
C THR A 440 -1.43 0.17 -19.20
N MET A 441 -0.57 -0.66 -19.79
CA MET A 441 -0.92 -2.04 -20.15
C MET A 441 -1.17 -2.91 -18.92
N GLY A 442 -0.48 -2.63 -17.81
CA GLY A 442 -0.75 -3.25 -16.53
C GLY A 442 -2.19 -3.04 -16.06
N ILE A 443 -2.69 -1.80 -16.09
CA ILE A 443 -4.08 -1.49 -15.68
C ILE A 443 -5.07 -2.21 -16.62
N VAL A 444 -4.82 -2.21 -17.94
CA VAL A 444 -5.67 -2.92 -18.92
C VAL A 444 -5.68 -4.44 -18.68
N LEU A 445 -4.53 -5.03 -18.37
CA LEU A 445 -4.41 -6.46 -18.06
C LEU A 445 -5.22 -6.82 -16.82
N ILE A 446 -5.04 -6.09 -15.71
CA ILE A 446 -5.78 -6.36 -14.46
C ILE A 446 -7.28 -6.10 -14.66
N ALA A 447 -7.66 -5.07 -15.43
CA ALA A 447 -9.06 -4.82 -15.81
C ALA A 447 -9.69 -5.98 -16.59
N SER A 448 -8.92 -6.55 -17.51
CA SER A 448 -9.36 -7.71 -18.29
C SER A 448 -9.55 -8.95 -17.41
N ILE A 449 -8.68 -9.16 -16.40
CA ILE A 449 -8.84 -10.24 -15.42
C ILE A 449 -10.14 -10.07 -14.62
N ASN A 450 -10.44 -8.86 -14.12
CA ASN A 450 -11.69 -8.60 -13.40
C ASN A 450 -12.95 -8.78 -14.26
N MET A 451 -12.94 -8.26 -15.49
CA MET A 451 -14.06 -8.44 -16.41
C MET A 451 -14.27 -9.91 -16.76
N LEU A 452 -13.20 -10.65 -17.03
CA LEU A 452 -13.26 -12.08 -17.30
C LEU A 452 -13.77 -12.86 -16.09
N LEU A 453 -13.30 -12.55 -14.89
CA LEU A 453 -13.79 -13.15 -13.65
C LEU A 453 -15.30 -12.92 -13.49
N GLY A 454 -15.76 -11.68 -13.67
CA GLY A 454 -17.17 -11.36 -13.59
C GLY A 454 -18.00 -12.09 -14.65
N LEU A 455 -17.53 -12.11 -15.89
CA LEU A 455 -18.16 -12.85 -16.99
C LEU A 455 -18.30 -14.34 -16.66
N VAL A 456 -17.23 -15.00 -16.21
CA VAL A 456 -17.23 -16.42 -15.83
C VAL A 456 -18.25 -16.69 -14.71
N ILE A 457 -18.29 -15.86 -13.66
CA ILE A 457 -19.23 -16.00 -12.55
C ILE A 457 -20.68 -15.98 -13.03
N ILE A 458 -21.01 -15.06 -13.95
CA ILE A 458 -22.38 -14.89 -14.48
C ILE A 458 -22.75 -15.99 -15.47
N PHE A 459 -21.80 -16.48 -16.27
CA PHE A 459 -22.07 -17.57 -17.21
C PHE A 459 -22.28 -18.91 -16.50
N VAL A 460 -21.49 -19.17 -15.45
CA VAL A 460 -21.59 -20.38 -14.62
C VAL A 460 -22.84 -20.36 -13.74
N ASN A 461 -23.38 -19.19 -13.39
CA ASN A 461 -24.57 -19.12 -12.56
C ASN A 461 -25.83 -19.54 -13.37
N PRO A 462 -26.47 -20.68 -13.00
CA PRO A 462 -27.64 -21.19 -13.74
C PRO A 462 -28.87 -20.29 -13.59
N HIS A 463 -28.90 -19.41 -12.59
CA HIS A 463 -30.01 -18.49 -12.35
C HIS A 463 -29.83 -17.13 -13.06
N SER A 464 -28.78 -16.94 -13.84
CA SER A 464 -28.55 -15.71 -14.60
C SER A 464 -29.46 -15.65 -15.83
N ARG A 465 -30.26 -14.58 -15.92
CA ARG A 465 -31.10 -14.32 -17.10
C ARG A 465 -30.23 -14.03 -18.32
N VAL A 466 -30.69 -14.44 -19.50
CA VAL A 466 -30.02 -14.14 -20.78
C VAL A 466 -29.77 -12.64 -20.94
N GLY A 467 -30.73 -11.80 -20.55
CA GLY A 467 -30.58 -10.33 -20.58
C GLY A 467 -29.43 -9.79 -19.72
N THR A 468 -29.11 -10.43 -18.58
CA THR A 468 -27.95 -10.05 -17.77
C THR A 468 -26.65 -10.45 -18.46
N LYS A 469 -26.61 -11.63 -19.11
CA LYS A 469 -25.45 -12.10 -19.87
C LYS A 469 -25.16 -11.19 -21.06
N THR A 470 -26.19 -10.83 -21.82
CA THR A 470 -26.06 -9.92 -22.97
C THR A 470 -25.65 -8.52 -22.54
N ALA A 471 -26.27 -7.94 -21.51
CA ALA A 471 -25.90 -6.62 -21.01
C ALA A 471 -24.42 -6.55 -20.60
N ILE A 472 -23.90 -7.60 -19.98
CA ILE A 472 -22.51 -7.63 -19.51
C ILE A 472 -21.52 -7.79 -20.66
N ILE A 473 -21.85 -8.63 -21.64
CA ILE A 473 -21.08 -8.68 -22.89
C ILE A 473 -21.08 -7.31 -23.56
N SER A 474 -22.25 -6.64 -23.65
CA SER A 474 -22.34 -5.29 -24.22
C SER A 474 -21.48 -4.29 -23.46
N VAL A 475 -21.47 -4.30 -22.12
CA VAL A 475 -20.60 -3.43 -21.32
C VAL A 475 -19.13 -3.71 -21.62
N ILE A 476 -18.70 -4.98 -21.65
CA ILE A 476 -17.31 -5.34 -21.95
C ILE A 476 -16.91 -4.85 -23.35
N VAL A 477 -17.78 -5.05 -24.35
CA VAL A 477 -17.54 -4.59 -25.72
C VAL A 477 -17.48 -3.06 -25.79
N ILE A 478 -18.39 -2.35 -25.12
CA ILE A 478 -18.39 -0.88 -25.05
C ILE A 478 -17.09 -0.38 -24.40
N VAL A 479 -16.66 -1.00 -23.30
CA VAL A 479 -15.42 -0.61 -22.62
C VAL A 479 -14.20 -0.92 -23.48
N ALA A 480 -14.19 -2.04 -24.23
CA ALA A 480 -13.12 -2.34 -25.16
C ALA A 480 -13.03 -1.28 -26.29
N ILE A 481 -14.18 -0.90 -26.88
CA ILE A 481 -14.26 0.14 -27.92
C ILE A 481 -13.89 1.52 -27.36
N ALA A 482 -14.40 1.87 -26.18
CA ALA A 482 -14.03 3.12 -25.51
C ALA A 482 -12.53 3.12 -25.16
N GLY A 483 -11.99 1.98 -24.75
CA GLY A 483 -10.58 1.79 -24.46
C GLY A 483 -9.69 2.03 -25.68
N THR A 484 -10.07 1.57 -26.87
CA THR A 484 -9.29 1.87 -28.09
C THR A 484 -9.26 3.36 -28.41
N ALA A 485 -10.33 4.10 -28.11
CA ALA A 485 -10.43 5.53 -28.39
C ALA A 485 -9.83 6.43 -27.30
N LEU A 486 -9.99 6.08 -26.02
CA LEU A 486 -9.66 6.93 -24.87
C LEU A 486 -8.28 6.63 -24.26
N VAL A 487 -7.75 5.42 -24.42
CA VAL A 487 -6.44 5.05 -23.86
C VAL A 487 -5.34 5.58 -24.78
N PRO A 488 -4.34 6.29 -24.23
CA PRO A 488 -3.21 6.78 -25.01
C PRO A 488 -2.16 5.67 -25.20
N TRP A 489 -2.41 4.73 -26.11
CA TRP A 489 -1.61 3.50 -26.28
C TRP A 489 -0.10 3.70 -26.56
N GLY A 490 0.32 4.88 -27.01
CA GLY A 490 1.73 5.21 -27.27
C GLY A 490 2.35 6.20 -26.28
N THR A 491 1.57 6.72 -25.32
CA THR A 491 2.01 7.80 -24.45
C THR A 491 1.92 7.34 -22.99
N PRO A 492 3.05 7.17 -22.29
CA PRO A 492 3.04 6.73 -20.89
C PRO A 492 2.28 7.70 -19.99
N LEU A 493 1.54 7.19 -19.00
CA LEU A 493 0.67 8.02 -18.15
C LEU A 493 1.43 9.10 -17.38
N GLY A 494 2.68 8.84 -16.99
CA GLY A 494 3.51 9.81 -16.28
C GLY A 494 3.79 11.10 -17.07
N THR A 495 3.73 11.05 -18.41
CA THR A 495 3.97 12.23 -19.27
C THR A 495 2.78 13.20 -19.30
N TYR A 496 1.65 12.85 -18.70
CA TYR A 496 0.52 13.76 -18.49
C TYR A 496 0.60 14.53 -17.18
N SER A 497 1.65 14.31 -16.37
CA SER A 497 1.92 15.14 -15.20
C SER A 497 2.30 16.56 -15.62
N SER A 498 2.06 17.53 -14.73
CA SER A 498 2.38 18.95 -14.97
C SER A 498 3.86 19.19 -15.29
N ASN A 499 4.75 18.29 -14.86
CA ASN A 499 6.19 18.38 -15.13
C ASN A 499 6.53 18.27 -16.62
N PHE A 500 5.63 17.67 -17.41
CA PHE A 500 5.78 17.52 -18.86
C PHE A 500 5.10 18.65 -19.66
N ASN A 501 4.57 19.70 -19.03
CA ASN A 501 4.01 20.85 -19.77
C ASN A 501 5.03 21.50 -20.71
N GLU A 502 6.30 21.58 -20.30
CA GLU A 502 7.37 22.09 -21.14
C GLU A 502 7.62 21.21 -22.39
N VAL A 503 7.23 19.93 -22.36
CA VAL A 503 7.23 19.05 -23.54
C VAL A 503 6.09 19.41 -24.48
N ILE A 504 4.93 19.79 -23.94
CA ILE A 504 3.78 20.26 -24.71
C ILE A 504 4.12 21.60 -25.42
N ASP A 505 4.89 22.47 -24.76
CA ASP A 505 5.35 23.76 -25.30
C ASP A 505 6.60 23.67 -26.21
N GLY A 506 6.77 22.54 -26.92
CA GLY A 506 7.83 22.34 -27.92
C GLY A 506 9.06 21.58 -27.45
N GLY A 507 9.06 21.07 -26.21
CA GLY A 507 10.03 20.09 -25.74
C GLY A 507 9.79 18.68 -26.32
N LYS A 508 10.68 17.74 -26.01
CA LYS A 508 10.63 16.34 -26.49
C LYS A 508 11.02 15.40 -25.36
N VAL A 509 10.36 14.24 -25.29
CA VAL A 509 10.81 13.14 -24.42
C VAL A 509 11.93 12.39 -25.15
N LEU A 510 13.14 12.44 -24.61
CA LEU A 510 14.32 11.74 -25.16
C LEU A 510 14.47 10.32 -24.59
N TYR A 511 14.05 10.13 -23.34
CA TYR A 511 14.08 8.85 -22.65
C TYR A 511 12.91 8.79 -21.67
N TYR A 512 12.28 7.62 -21.55
CA TYR A 512 11.27 7.34 -20.55
C TYR A 512 11.28 5.85 -20.22
N LYS A 513 11.41 5.52 -18.94
CA LYS A 513 11.45 4.13 -18.48
C LYS A 513 10.75 4.00 -17.13
N GLU A 514 9.73 3.16 -17.09
CA GLU A 514 9.09 2.70 -15.86
C GLU A 514 9.88 1.52 -15.31
N GLY A 515 10.62 1.78 -14.22
CA GLY A 515 11.44 0.77 -13.55
C GLY A 515 10.76 0.20 -12.30
N VAL A 516 11.42 -0.81 -11.73
CA VAL A 516 11.01 -1.43 -10.46
C VAL A 516 11.01 -0.42 -9.32
N GLY A 517 12.06 0.40 -9.21
CA GLY A 517 12.23 1.37 -8.12
C GLY A 517 11.65 2.75 -8.40
N ALA A 518 11.78 3.25 -9.63
CA ALA A 518 11.37 4.59 -10.03
C ALA A 518 11.10 4.67 -11.53
N THR A 519 10.41 5.72 -11.95
CA THR A 519 10.17 6.11 -13.35
C THR A 519 11.15 7.22 -13.69
N VAL A 520 12.03 6.97 -14.66
CA VAL A 520 13.05 7.94 -15.08
C VAL A 520 12.67 8.50 -16.44
N SER A 521 12.74 9.83 -16.58
CA SER A 521 12.53 10.51 -17.84
C SER A 521 13.67 11.48 -18.15
N VAL A 522 13.94 11.69 -19.44
CA VAL A 522 14.78 12.78 -19.93
C VAL A 522 13.98 13.58 -20.93
N THR A 523 13.84 14.87 -20.68
CA THR A 523 13.07 15.78 -21.53
C THR A 523 13.94 16.94 -22.01
N THR A 524 13.68 17.41 -23.24
CA THR A 524 14.17 18.71 -23.68
C THR A 524 13.20 19.80 -23.26
N GLN A 525 13.73 20.95 -22.89
CA GLN A 525 12.97 22.14 -22.55
C GLN A 525 12.89 23.06 -23.77
N PRO A 526 11.85 23.91 -23.86
CA PRO A 526 11.76 24.93 -24.90
C PRO A 526 13.03 25.79 -24.97
N PRO A 527 13.38 26.34 -26.15
CA PRO A 527 14.53 27.22 -26.31
C PRO A 527 14.51 28.31 -25.23
N HIS A 528 15.57 28.37 -24.45
CA HIS A 528 15.63 29.28 -23.32
C HIS A 528 15.68 30.74 -23.81
N ARG A 529 14.89 31.61 -23.18
CA ARG A 529 14.59 32.96 -23.70
C ARG A 529 15.82 33.85 -23.94
N TYR A 530 16.92 33.60 -23.24
CA TYR A 530 18.11 34.47 -23.27
C TYR A 530 19.21 34.01 -24.24
N ASP A 531 19.32 32.72 -24.51
CA ASP A 531 20.41 32.15 -25.32
C ASP A 531 19.92 31.22 -26.44
N SER A 532 18.60 31.05 -26.56
CA SER A 532 17.93 30.19 -27.53
C SER A 532 18.39 28.73 -27.50
N LYS A 533 19.05 28.30 -26.42
CA LYS A 533 19.55 26.92 -26.29
C LYS A 533 18.45 26.01 -25.80
N ILE A 534 18.46 24.79 -26.34
CA ILE A 534 17.62 23.70 -25.88
C ILE A 534 18.35 22.97 -24.76
N TYR A 535 17.76 23.01 -23.58
CA TYR A 535 18.29 22.32 -22.41
C TYR A 535 17.61 20.97 -22.22
N LYS A 536 18.29 20.06 -21.52
CA LYS A 536 17.86 18.71 -21.14
C LYS A 536 17.74 18.66 -19.62
N ARG A 537 16.70 18.01 -19.15
CA ARG A 537 16.44 17.71 -17.73
C ARG A 537 16.24 16.21 -17.57
N ILE A 538 16.73 15.66 -16.46
CA ILE A 538 16.42 14.31 -16.01
C ILE A 538 15.50 14.39 -14.80
N GLU A 539 14.46 13.57 -14.80
CA GLU A 539 13.47 13.49 -13.72
C GLU A 539 13.33 12.05 -13.22
N VAL A 540 13.13 11.92 -11.92
CA VAL A 540 12.87 10.63 -11.25
C VAL A 540 11.55 10.77 -10.52
N ASP A 541 10.59 9.91 -10.87
CA ASP A 541 9.23 9.91 -10.33
C ASP A 541 8.55 11.31 -10.35
N GLY A 542 8.78 12.05 -11.44
CA GLY A 542 8.22 13.40 -11.64
C GLY A 542 8.99 14.53 -10.93
N VAL A 543 10.14 14.25 -10.32
CA VAL A 543 10.96 15.26 -9.64
C VAL A 543 12.20 15.55 -10.48
N SER A 544 12.44 16.83 -10.78
CA SER A 544 13.64 17.28 -11.48
C SER A 544 14.88 17.09 -10.61
N VAL A 545 15.71 16.09 -10.91
CA VAL A 545 16.90 15.79 -10.11
C VAL A 545 18.15 16.47 -10.64
N ALA A 546 18.30 16.61 -11.97
CA ALA A 546 19.46 17.25 -12.58
C ALA A 546 19.19 17.69 -14.04
N GLY A 547 20.17 18.33 -14.69
CA GLY A 547 20.07 18.74 -16.09
C GLY A 547 21.28 19.53 -16.58
N ASN A 548 21.23 20.01 -17.83
CA ASN A 548 22.32 20.76 -18.44
C ASN A 548 22.08 22.29 -18.50
N LYS A 549 21.01 22.80 -17.87
CA LYS A 549 20.81 24.26 -17.64
C LYS A 549 21.99 24.83 -16.85
N PRO A 550 22.45 26.07 -17.13
CA PRO A 550 23.64 26.63 -16.48
C PRO A 550 23.59 26.60 -14.97
N VAL A 551 22.45 26.94 -14.36
CA VAL A 551 22.26 26.91 -12.90
C VAL A 551 22.43 25.51 -12.30
N LEU A 552 21.83 24.48 -12.92
CA LEU A 552 21.93 23.09 -12.47
C LEU A 552 23.35 22.54 -12.64
N ARG A 553 24.02 22.92 -13.73
CA ARG A 553 25.41 22.54 -13.97
C ARG A 553 26.35 23.20 -12.97
N THR A 554 26.13 24.47 -12.62
CA THR A 554 26.93 25.16 -11.62
C THR A 554 26.88 24.42 -10.28
N THR A 555 25.70 24.01 -9.82
CA THR A 555 25.56 23.20 -8.59
C THR A 555 26.36 21.90 -8.67
N GLN A 556 26.15 21.10 -9.72
CA GLN A 556 26.86 19.83 -9.92
C GLN A 556 28.38 20.00 -10.00
N LYS A 557 28.84 21.08 -10.64
CA LYS A 557 30.28 21.40 -10.73
C LYS A 557 30.87 21.81 -9.39
N ILE A 558 30.16 22.64 -8.63
CA ILE A 558 30.59 23.04 -7.28
C ILE A 558 30.69 21.81 -6.38
N GLN A 559 29.67 20.96 -6.38
CA GLN A 559 29.67 19.70 -5.63
C GLN A 559 30.83 18.78 -6.00
N GLY A 560 31.21 18.73 -7.28
CA GLY A 560 32.31 17.88 -7.72
C GLY A 560 33.72 18.48 -7.58
N HIS A 561 33.87 19.81 -7.49
CA HIS A 561 35.18 20.45 -7.37
C HIS A 561 35.52 20.93 -5.95
N VAL A 562 34.59 21.61 -5.27
CA VAL A 562 34.87 22.30 -4.00
C VAL A 562 35.33 21.36 -2.89
N PRO A 563 34.70 20.20 -2.64
CA PRO A 563 35.13 19.32 -1.55
C PRO A 563 36.58 18.82 -1.72
N LEU A 564 37.00 18.58 -2.96
CA LEU A 564 38.35 18.11 -3.28
C LEU A 564 39.38 19.23 -3.14
N LEU A 565 39.03 20.45 -3.54
CA LEU A 565 39.89 21.63 -3.35
C LEU A 565 40.07 21.93 -1.85
N LEU A 566 39.02 21.82 -1.05
CA LEU A 566 39.09 21.99 0.40
C LEU A 566 39.95 20.90 1.06
N TYR A 567 39.79 19.65 0.64
CA TYR A 567 40.63 18.54 1.11
C TYR A 567 42.11 18.82 0.82
N ARG A 568 42.44 19.20 -0.42
CA ARG A 568 43.81 19.54 -0.82
C ARG A 568 44.36 20.76 -0.09
N ALA A 569 43.56 21.81 0.08
CA ALA A 569 43.97 23.01 0.80
C ALA A 569 44.28 22.72 2.27
N ARG A 570 43.53 21.80 2.90
CA ARG A 570 43.72 21.41 4.30
C ARG A 570 44.90 20.46 4.50
N THR A 571 45.10 19.50 3.59
CA THR A 571 46.05 18.39 3.77
C THR A 571 47.35 18.53 2.99
N GLY A 572 47.37 19.37 1.94
CA GLY A 572 48.46 19.42 0.97
C GLY A 572 48.48 18.28 -0.06
N GLU A 573 47.60 17.28 0.08
CA GLU A 573 47.54 16.09 -0.78
C GLU A 573 46.22 16.03 -1.58
N ASP A 574 46.22 15.29 -2.70
CA ASP A 574 44.99 14.96 -3.42
C ASP A 574 44.21 13.86 -2.71
N ALA A 575 42.88 14.01 -2.65
CA ALA A 575 41.97 12.96 -2.18
C ALA A 575 42.13 11.70 -3.04
N ARG A 576 42.16 10.52 -2.41
CA ARG A 576 42.38 9.24 -3.09
C ARG A 576 41.08 8.49 -3.33
N SER A 577 40.06 8.70 -2.52
CA SER A 577 38.75 8.04 -2.64
C SER A 577 37.59 9.03 -2.47
N ALA A 578 36.55 8.84 -3.29
CA ALA A 578 35.31 9.62 -3.21
C ALA A 578 34.08 8.71 -3.24
N PHE A 579 33.10 9.04 -2.41
CA PHE A 579 31.76 8.47 -2.40
C PHE A 579 30.76 9.54 -2.85
N ILE A 580 29.83 9.17 -3.71
CA ILE A 580 28.78 10.03 -4.24
C ILE A 580 27.43 9.36 -4.03
N LEU A 581 26.48 10.08 -3.42
CA LEU A 581 25.08 9.68 -3.37
C LEU A 581 24.33 10.39 -4.50
N GLY A 582 23.67 9.62 -5.36
CA GLY A 582 22.88 10.13 -6.48
C GLY A 582 23.72 10.27 -7.74
N PHE A 583 23.26 9.67 -8.85
CA PHE A 583 23.98 9.74 -10.11
C PHE A 583 23.53 10.92 -10.98
N GLY A 584 22.22 11.08 -11.20
CA GLY A 584 21.66 12.17 -11.98
C GLY A 584 22.24 12.25 -13.40
N THR A 585 22.77 13.41 -13.80
CA THR A 585 23.45 13.53 -15.10
C THR A 585 24.88 12.97 -15.09
N GLY A 586 25.42 12.60 -13.94
CA GLY A 586 26.81 12.17 -13.77
C GLY A 586 27.85 13.31 -13.86
N GLU A 587 27.43 14.58 -14.00
CA GLU A 587 28.38 15.70 -14.13
C GLU A 587 29.21 15.91 -12.85
N ALA A 588 28.61 15.81 -11.66
CA ALA A 588 29.34 15.89 -10.40
C ALA A 588 30.39 14.76 -10.28
N SER A 589 30.00 13.53 -10.62
CA SER A 589 30.90 12.37 -10.69
C SER A 589 32.05 12.60 -11.67
N SER A 590 31.77 13.19 -12.85
CA SER A 590 32.81 13.51 -13.82
C SER A 590 33.77 14.59 -13.34
N ARG A 591 33.26 15.60 -12.64
CA ARG A 591 34.10 16.65 -12.04
C ARG A 591 35.02 16.10 -10.97
N ILE A 592 34.54 15.18 -10.13
CA ILE A 592 35.36 14.49 -9.13
C ILE A 592 36.44 13.65 -9.81
N ALA A 593 36.06 12.87 -10.82
CA ALA A 593 36.98 11.98 -11.54
C ALA A 593 38.07 12.71 -12.35
N ARG A 594 37.93 14.02 -12.59
CA ARG A 594 38.97 14.86 -13.23
C ARG A 594 40.14 15.19 -12.29
N HIS A 595 39.94 15.10 -10.99
CA HIS A 595 41.04 15.21 -10.01
C HIS A 595 41.79 13.88 -9.92
N ASN A 596 42.90 13.86 -9.19
CA ASN A 596 43.76 12.67 -9.05
C ASN A 596 43.20 11.62 -8.07
N VAL A 597 41.87 11.46 -8.02
CA VAL A 597 41.17 10.47 -7.22
C VAL A 597 41.34 9.09 -7.84
N LYS A 598 41.70 8.09 -7.04
CA LYS A 598 41.94 6.72 -7.52
C LYS A 598 40.66 5.91 -7.69
N LYS A 599 39.64 6.20 -6.88
CA LYS A 599 38.36 5.47 -6.85
C LYS A 599 37.20 6.43 -6.58
N VAL A 600 36.17 6.38 -7.41
CA VAL A 600 34.93 7.14 -7.27
C VAL A 600 33.76 6.17 -7.26
N ASP A 601 33.15 5.97 -6.09
CA ASP A 601 31.98 5.11 -5.94
C ASP A 601 30.73 5.98 -5.93
N CYS A 602 29.83 5.77 -6.89
CA CYS A 602 28.58 6.50 -7.01
C CYS A 602 27.40 5.56 -6.84
N LEU A 603 26.52 5.89 -5.90
CA LEU A 603 25.39 5.07 -5.54
C LEU A 603 24.10 5.62 -6.08
N GLU A 604 23.39 4.76 -6.81
CA GLU A 604 22.13 5.08 -7.46
C GLU A 604 21.07 4.02 -7.17
N LEU A 605 19.85 4.45 -6.83
CA LEU A 605 18.71 3.57 -6.59
C LEU A 605 17.99 3.19 -7.89
N ALA A 606 17.87 4.14 -8.80
CA ALA A 606 17.11 4.03 -10.03
C ALA A 606 18.00 3.48 -11.15
N TYR A 607 17.94 2.16 -11.39
CA TYR A 607 18.69 1.51 -12.47
C TYR A 607 18.51 2.18 -13.85
N ALA A 608 17.31 2.69 -14.13
CA ALA A 608 16.99 3.37 -15.38
C ALA A 608 17.80 4.66 -15.62
N GLU A 609 18.38 5.29 -14.57
CA GLU A 609 19.24 6.45 -14.75
C GLU A 609 20.52 6.13 -15.52
N LYS A 610 21.02 4.90 -15.41
CA LYS A 610 22.21 4.46 -16.17
C LYS A 610 22.00 4.66 -17.67
N ASP A 611 20.86 4.21 -18.18
CA ASP A 611 20.54 4.33 -19.60
C ASP A 611 20.09 5.74 -19.96
N ALA A 612 19.44 6.46 -19.03
CA ALA A 612 19.11 7.86 -19.23
C ALA A 612 20.38 8.72 -19.43
N ASN A 613 21.49 8.36 -18.79
CA ASN A 613 22.76 9.10 -18.78
C ASN A 613 23.42 9.23 -20.16
N TYR A 614 23.14 8.33 -21.11
CA TYR A 614 23.62 8.47 -22.50
C TYR A 614 23.21 9.80 -23.13
N ASN A 615 22.13 10.42 -22.64
CA ASN A 615 21.67 11.74 -23.07
C ASN A 615 22.51 12.91 -22.52
N PHE A 616 23.52 12.69 -21.68
CA PHE A 616 24.29 13.75 -21.00
C PHE A 616 25.82 13.65 -21.19
N PHE A 617 26.27 12.85 -22.17
CA PHE A 617 27.69 12.67 -22.48
C PHE A 617 28.44 13.97 -22.83
N ASP A 618 27.72 14.99 -23.30
CA ASP A 618 28.25 16.33 -23.56
C ASP A 618 28.69 17.09 -22.30
N ILE A 619 28.17 16.71 -21.12
CA ILE A 619 28.46 17.41 -19.86
C ILE A 619 29.12 16.53 -18.79
N ASN A 620 29.03 15.20 -18.92
CA ASN A 620 29.56 14.27 -17.92
C ASN A 620 30.84 13.55 -18.36
N ASP A 621 31.45 13.95 -19.49
CA ASP A 621 32.70 13.38 -20.00
C ASP A 621 32.66 11.84 -20.16
N ARG A 622 31.47 11.28 -20.44
CA ARG A 622 31.24 9.83 -20.55
C ARG A 622 31.71 9.08 -19.30
N ILE A 623 31.37 9.60 -18.12
CA ILE A 623 31.85 9.08 -16.82
C ILE A 623 31.67 7.57 -16.64
N LEU A 624 30.65 6.96 -17.26
CA LEU A 624 30.44 5.51 -17.27
C LEU A 624 31.58 4.70 -17.92
N ASP A 625 32.36 5.32 -18.82
CA ASP A 625 33.50 4.72 -19.50
C ASP A 625 34.81 4.88 -18.67
N ASN A 626 34.78 5.63 -17.56
CA ASN A 626 35.97 5.91 -16.75
C ASN A 626 36.33 4.71 -15.84
N PRO A 627 37.56 4.15 -15.92
CA PRO A 627 37.93 2.96 -15.15
C PRO A 627 38.05 3.21 -13.64
N ARG A 628 38.09 4.47 -13.19
CA ARG A 628 38.13 4.84 -11.76
C ARG A 628 36.73 5.02 -11.17
N PHE A 629 35.70 5.02 -12.00
CA PHE A 629 34.32 5.26 -11.61
C PHE A 629 33.54 3.95 -11.49
N ASN A 630 32.90 3.74 -10.34
CA ASN A 630 32.05 2.59 -10.08
C ASN A 630 30.63 3.08 -9.83
N LEU A 631 29.72 2.80 -10.77
CA LEU A 631 28.29 2.98 -10.53
C LEU A 631 27.73 1.74 -9.82
N ILE A 632 27.25 1.93 -8.59
CA ILE A 632 26.79 0.86 -7.71
C ILE A 632 25.28 1.04 -7.49
N PHE A 633 24.49 0.08 -7.98
CA PHE A 633 23.04 0.07 -7.74
C PHE A 633 22.72 -0.46 -6.35
N ASN A 634 22.64 0.45 -5.38
CA ASN A 634 22.30 0.14 -4.00
C ASN A 634 21.82 1.38 -3.25
N ASP A 635 21.15 1.16 -2.13
CA ASP A 635 20.84 2.24 -1.19
C ASP A 635 22.13 2.75 -0.52
N ALA A 636 22.32 4.06 -0.57
CA ALA A 636 23.54 4.73 -0.12
C ALA A 636 23.84 4.48 1.36
N ARG A 637 22.82 4.61 2.20
CA ARG A 637 22.93 4.37 3.64
C ARG A 637 23.29 2.92 3.93
N ASN A 638 22.64 1.98 3.24
CA ASN A 638 22.94 0.55 3.39
C ASN A 638 24.36 0.19 2.97
N HIS A 639 24.86 0.76 1.88
CA HIS A 639 26.24 0.53 1.47
C HIS A 639 27.23 1.10 2.47
N LEU A 640 27.00 2.31 2.99
CA LEU A 640 27.85 2.90 4.02
C LEU A 640 27.87 2.05 5.30
N LEU A 641 26.73 1.44 5.68
CA LEU A 641 26.65 0.52 6.83
C LEU A 641 27.50 -0.75 6.64
N THR A 642 27.62 -1.26 5.42
CA THR A 642 28.24 -2.57 5.16
C THR A 642 29.66 -2.50 4.62
N THR A 643 30.04 -1.39 4.01
CA THR A 643 31.39 -1.20 3.45
C THR A 643 32.43 -1.09 4.56
N LYS A 644 33.62 -1.64 4.31
CA LYS A 644 34.80 -1.45 5.17
C LYS A 644 35.62 -0.22 4.76
N ASP A 645 35.35 0.32 3.57
CA ASP A 645 36.08 1.46 3.03
C ASP A 645 35.76 2.74 3.80
N ARG A 646 36.78 3.59 3.91
CA ARG A 646 36.65 5.00 4.32
C ARG A 646 36.93 5.89 3.11
N TYR A 647 36.26 7.02 3.06
CA TYR A 647 36.34 7.95 1.94
C TYR A 647 36.97 9.28 2.37
N ASP A 648 37.85 9.82 1.53
CA ASP A 648 38.37 11.18 1.71
C ASP A 648 37.29 12.22 1.40
N ILE A 649 36.42 11.92 0.44
CA ILE A 649 35.28 12.76 0.09
C ILE A 649 33.99 11.93 0.19
N ILE A 650 33.00 12.42 0.94
CA ILE A 650 31.62 11.94 0.86
C ILE A 650 30.77 13.10 0.35
N GLN A 651 30.27 12.98 -0.87
CA GLN A 651 29.41 13.97 -1.52
C GLN A 651 27.97 13.45 -1.59
N SER A 652 27.08 14.08 -0.83
CA SER A 652 25.67 13.72 -0.75
C SER A 652 24.85 14.61 -1.68
N ASP A 653 24.53 14.11 -2.89
CA ASP A 653 23.65 14.77 -3.87
C ASP A 653 22.21 14.25 -3.77
N SER A 654 21.65 14.37 -2.57
CA SER A 654 20.28 13.92 -2.36
C SER A 654 19.30 14.97 -2.88
N VAL A 655 18.15 14.51 -3.38
CA VAL A 655 16.99 15.37 -3.66
C VAL A 655 16.45 16.00 -2.37
N HIS A 656 15.35 16.75 -2.46
CA HIS A 656 14.77 17.47 -1.32
C HIS A 656 14.47 16.56 -0.10
N PRO A 657 14.59 17.08 1.14
CA PRO A 657 14.37 16.31 2.37
C PRO A 657 12.98 15.70 2.54
N ASP A 658 11.95 16.30 1.94
CA ASP A 658 10.57 15.75 1.93
C ASP A 658 10.42 14.48 1.07
N ILE A 659 11.41 14.25 0.20
CA ILE A 659 11.51 13.10 -0.71
C ILE A 659 12.49 12.06 -0.16
N ALA A 660 13.73 12.49 0.12
CA ALA A 660 14.84 11.64 0.53
C ALA A 660 15.20 11.85 2.01
N TYR A 661 14.19 11.89 2.87
CA TYR A 661 14.33 12.19 4.30
C TYR A 661 15.40 11.35 5.03
N ASN A 662 15.63 10.11 4.58
CA ASN A 662 16.57 9.17 5.19
C ASN A 662 18.06 9.54 5.00
N THR A 663 18.37 10.52 4.15
CA THR A 663 19.73 11.06 3.94
C THR A 663 19.93 12.43 4.61
N TYR A 664 18.93 12.90 5.37
CA TYR A 664 18.99 14.14 6.15
C TYR A 664 18.78 13.91 7.65
N THR A 665 18.93 12.67 8.12
CA THR A 665 18.79 12.34 9.55
C THR A 665 20.12 12.41 10.29
N LYS A 666 20.07 12.59 11.61
CA LYS A 666 21.25 12.57 12.47
C LYS A 666 22.05 11.28 12.29
N GLU A 667 21.38 10.14 12.23
CA GLU A 667 21.99 8.82 12.08
C GLU A 667 22.73 8.68 10.75
N TYR A 668 22.24 9.33 9.68
CA TYR A 668 22.94 9.35 8.40
C TYR A 668 24.22 10.20 8.47
N TYR A 669 24.16 11.37 9.10
CA TYR A 669 25.37 12.20 9.26
C TYR A 669 26.41 11.53 10.17
N GLU A 670 25.99 10.85 11.24
CA GLU A 670 26.88 10.05 12.09
C GLU A 670 27.51 8.89 11.30
N LEU A 671 26.72 8.20 10.47
CA LEU A 671 27.24 7.16 9.58
C LEU A 671 28.26 7.71 8.58
N CYS A 672 27.99 8.85 7.96
CA CYS A 672 28.93 9.51 7.06
C CYS A 672 30.23 9.89 7.79
N ARG A 673 30.14 10.47 9.00
CA ARG A 673 31.31 10.76 9.84
C ARG A 673 32.14 9.51 10.12
N ASP A 674 31.48 8.40 10.45
CA ASP A 674 32.16 7.14 10.76
C ASP A 674 32.81 6.50 9.52
N LYS A 675 32.43 6.91 8.31
CA LYS A 675 32.99 6.45 7.02
C LYS A 675 33.91 7.46 6.36
N LEU A 676 34.11 8.63 6.94
CA LEU A 676 35.14 9.57 6.50
C LEU A 676 36.53 9.09 6.95
N SER A 677 37.55 9.44 6.17
CA SER A 677 38.93 9.44 6.65
C SER A 677 39.15 10.55 7.67
N GLU A 678 40.26 10.52 8.40
CA GLU A 678 40.55 11.47 9.49
C GLU A 678 40.50 12.94 9.05
N ASN A 679 40.95 13.22 7.81
CA ASN A 679 40.91 14.55 7.20
C ASN A 679 39.82 14.69 6.13
N GLY A 680 38.90 13.73 6.06
CA GLY A 680 37.88 13.67 5.04
C GLY A 680 36.92 14.86 5.06
N VAL A 681 36.33 15.15 3.90
CA VAL A 681 35.35 16.22 3.72
C VAL A 681 34.00 15.61 3.37
N PHE A 682 32.99 15.93 4.19
CA PHE A 682 31.59 15.70 3.85
C PHE A 682 31.01 16.95 3.19
N SER A 683 30.31 16.77 2.07
CA SER A 683 29.62 17.83 1.36
C SER A 683 28.19 17.39 1.07
N THR A 684 27.21 18.23 1.39
CA THR A 684 25.80 17.95 1.12
C THR A 684 25.15 19.13 0.43
N TRP A 685 24.23 18.84 -0.49
CA TRP A 685 23.30 19.85 -0.97
C TRP A 685 22.23 20.13 0.11
N ILE A 686 21.84 21.39 0.27
CA ILE A 686 20.78 21.81 1.21
C ILE A 686 19.88 22.82 0.49
N PRO A 687 18.58 22.52 0.29
CA PRO A 687 17.64 23.47 -0.30
C PRO A 687 17.17 24.51 0.73
N LEU A 688 18.04 25.46 1.10
CA LEU A 688 17.76 26.47 2.14
C LEU A 688 16.43 27.23 1.94
N PHE A 689 15.93 27.33 0.71
CA PHE A 689 14.66 27.99 0.38
C PHE A 689 13.40 27.24 0.88
N ASN A 690 13.51 25.96 1.24
CA ASN A 690 12.41 25.16 1.77
C ASN A 690 12.50 24.91 3.29
N PHE A 691 13.51 25.45 3.97
CA PHE A 691 13.61 25.37 5.43
C PHE A 691 12.90 26.57 6.06
N THR A 692 12.06 26.29 7.06
CA THR A 692 11.61 27.29 8.02
C THR A 692 12.69 27.50 9.09
N GLU A 693 12.61 28.58 9.88
CA GLU A 693 13.50 28.76 11.05
C GLU A 693 13.35 27.65 12.11
N GLN A 694 12.22 26.93 12.08
CA GLN A 694 11.98 25.68 12.80
C GLN A 694 12.44 24.50 11.95
#